data_AF-A0AAE4RWE1-F1
#
_entry.id   AF-A0AAE4RWE1-F1
#
_cell.length_a   1.000
_cell.length_b   1.000
_cell.length_c   1.000
_cell.angle_alpha   90.00
_cell.angle_beta   90.00
_cell.angle_gamma   90.00
#
_symmetry.space_group_name_H-M   'P 1'
#
loop_
_entity.id
_entity.type
_entity.pdbx_description
1 polymer ?
#
loop_
_entity_poly.entity_id
_entity_poly.type
_entity_poly.pdbx_seq_one_letter_code
_entity_poly.pdbx_strand_id
1 'polypeptide(L)'
;MKEKSQIEKKAEARQAELLSAALGGASNAGGHWLNVSGKGFPRLYPQGVSASPFNALFMALHSDNNGCKTNLFTLYCETKARGAAVREHEQGVPFLFYNWNKYVNRNNPNETIDRTAYLQLDEGQKAQFKGVHNREIRTIFNIDQTTLPYVDKPAYEDAVKQDGSVQERGYTEADNRRLRTRFNDFLLKMRDNLVPVRSDGSGVPHYETDKDAVYMPRQKDFEHYHDYVQETLRQIVSATGHQQRLAREGMVMKNGVAPSEDAVKYERLVVELASGIKMLELGLPARLSDASLKTVDYWCREFKENPCMMDALESDVNNALDVIRKAERGEKIEYATLRNRRQTTTMQEQMHKHYFVANEIRQHPDKAAKSIVLVIDREAKSADVILPAGASTEANNEIPGMNKGRIERALQKEGIEQVRFYNTDGALGYRPDDSYFNEKMVTLARLRNYTLEKLSTLDVSEAVRRANEVGFDAVQMIQDDKNRWALYIKPENKEGYSVYPDKEDVNRFFSTLKQAMDNIDKVRMELAHKYYALAEVKPDLKVDLFGSDTPEIDLNRIQRVAIFKTRQDGIQCVATIDGQKLQPRSVTPQQWQRMWVAEDRDGYKRHLAATLFADVLQKGQSVGEQKAEEQVRQQNETVPENRSEETNDENMSPKRQFWDNLKEKHPDALYLIRAGEVYRLYNEDAAKGAKILGITVKEYPEHGFSTFAEFPRTQLDSYLPKLVRAGERVAISEIELQDKRQDEQETHRGIHR
;
A
#
# COMPACT_ATOMS: atom_id res chain seq x y z
N MET A 1 23.56 -4.05 -7.18
CA MET A 1 23.40 -5.50 -6.93
C MET A 1 24.48 -5.95 -5.97
N LYS A 2 24.20 -6.92 -5.10
CA LYS A 2 25.24 -7.55 -4.29
C LYS A 2 26.05 -8.50 -5.17
N GLU A 3 27.34 -8.60 -4.90
CA GLU A 3 28.20 -9.56 -5.59
C GLU A 3 27.73 -10.99 -5.28
N LYS A 4 27.55 -11.81 -6.33
CA LYS A 4 27.12 -13.20 -6.20
C LYS A 4 28.21 -14.05 -5.55
N SER A 5 27.81 -14.90 -4.62
CA SER A 5 28.69 -15.90 -4.02
C SER A 5 29.19 -16.91 -5.08
N GLN A 6 30.28 -17.61 -4.77
CA GLN A 6 30.80 -18.65 -5.67
C GLN A 6 29.80 -19.79 -5.89
N ILE A 7 28.95 -20.08 -4.89
CA ILE A 7 27.89 -21.09 -4.97
C ILE A 7 26.81 -20.64 -5.96
N GLU A 8 26.38 -19.36 -5.90
CA GLU A 8 25.44 -18.78 -6.87
C GLU A 8 25.98 -18.82 -8.29
N LYS A 9 27.23 -18.42 -8.50
CA LYS A 9 27.85 -18.46 -9.83
C LYS A 9 27.88 -19.89 -10.42
N LYS A 10 28.19 -20.90 -9.60
CA LYS A 10 28.18 -22.31 -10.03
C LYS A 10 26.76 -22.80 -10.35
N ALA A 11 25.78 -22.41 -9.54
CA ALA A 11 24.39 -22.79 -9.76
C ALA A 11 23.85 -22.20 -11.07
N GLU A 12 24.10 -20.92 -11.33
CA GLU A 12 23.70 -20.24 -12.56
C GLU A 12 24.36 -20.84 -13.79
N ALA A 13 25.65 -21.18 -13.71
CA ALA A 13 26.34 -21.86 -14.79
C ALA A 13 25.68 -23.22 -15.12
N ARG A 14 25.31 -24.00 -14.09
CA ARG A 14 24.61 -25.28 -14.28
C ARG A 14 23.20 -25.11 -14.84
N GLN A 15 22.47 -24.08 -14.40
CA GLN A 15 21.16 -23.72 -14.94
C GLN A 15 21.27 -23.30 -16.42
N ALA A 16 22.24 -22.45 -16.76
CA ALA A 16 22.51 -22.04 -18.13
C ALA A 16 22.83 -23.23 -19.04
N GLU A 17 23.65 -24.17 -18.55
CA GLU A 17 23.99 -25.39 -19.27
C GLU A 17 22.75 -26.25 -19.58
N LEU A 18 21.95 -26.56 -18.55
CA LEU A 18 20.73 -27.37 -18.71
C LEU A 18 19.73 -26.72 -19.67
N LEU A 19 19.51 -25.41 -19.53
CA LEU A 19 18.55 -24.70 -20.37
C LEU A 19 19.05 -24.56 -21.81
N SER A 20 20.34 -24.28 -22.01
CA SER A 20 20.96 -24.23 -23.34
C SER A 20 20.89 -25.58 -24.04
N ALA A 21 21.16 -26.68 -23.33
CA ALA A 21 21.10 -28.03 -23.89
C ALA A 21 19.67 -28.38 -24.33
N ALA A 22 18.68 -28.07 -23.49
CA ALA A 22 17.28 -28.34 -23.77
C ALA A 22 16.73 -27.54 -24.95
N LEU A 23 16.94 -26.22 -24.96
CA LEU A 23 16.47 -25.36 -26.05
C LEU A 23 17.25 -25.62 -27.35
N GLY A 24 18.57 -25.79 -27.27
CA GLY A 24 19.43 -26.10 -28.42
C GLY A 24 19.12 -27.46 -29.06
N GLY A 25 18.73 -28.45 -28.26
CA GLY A 25 18.32 -29.77 -28.74
C GLY A 25 16.92 -29.81 -29.35
N ALA A 26 16.10 -28.78 -29.14
CA ALA A 26 14.69 -28.78 -29.50
C ALA A 26 14.45 -28.97 -31.01
N SER A 27 15.29 -28.37 -31.87
CA SER A 27 15.18 -28.51 -33.33
C SER A 27 15.28 -29.96 -33.80
N ASN A 28 16.14 -30.75 -33.14
CA ASN A 28 16.35 -32.17 -33.44
C ASN A 28 15.26 -33.09 -32.85
N ALA A 29 14.44 -32.57 -31.92
CA ALA A 29 13.39 -33.30 -31.22
C ALA A 29 11.97 -32.86 -31.67
N GLY A 30 11.83 -32.39 -32.91
CA GLY A 30 10.54 -31.91 -33.43
C GLY A 30 10.00 -30.71 -32.67
N GLY A 31 10.89 -29.87 -32.13
CA GLY A 31 10.60 -28.71 -31.30
C GLY A 31 10.43 -28.99 -29.81
N HIS A 32 10.42 -30.25 -29.37
CA HIS A 32 10.22 -30.59 -27.96
C HIS A 32 11.46 -30.27 -27.14
N TRP A 33 11.28 -29.58 -26.02
CA TRP A 33 12.40 -29.12 -25.20
C TRP A 33 12.23 -29.44 -23.71
N LEU A 34 11.03 -29.82 -23.26
CA LEU A 34 10.73 -30.12 -21.85
C LEU A 34 9.68 -31.23 -21.73
N ASN A 35 9.91 -32.15 -20.81
CA ASN A 35 8.97 -33.18 -20.36
C ASN A 35 8.44 -34.12 -21.46
N VAL A 36 9.29 -34.53 -22.38
CA VAL A 36 8.93 -35.42 -23.52
C VAL A 36 8.30 -36.74 -23.04
N SER A 37 8.72 -37.24 -21.88
CA SER A 37 8.21 -38.47 -21.27
C SER A 37 6.91 -38.29 -20.47
N GLY A 38 6.38 -37.07 -20.35
CA GLY A 38 5.13 -36.74 -19.66
C GLY A 38 5.14 -37.13 -18.17
N LYS A 39 6.23 -36.82 -17.48
CA LYS A 39 6.34 -36.98 -16.02
C LYS A 39 5.45 -35.97 -15.29
N GLY A 40 5.10 -36.29 -14.04
CA GLY A 40 4.34 -35.40 -13.16
C GLY A 40 5.13 -34.14 -12.77
N PHE A 41 4.45 -33.17 -12.16
CA PHE A 41 5.10 -31.92 -11.75
C PHE A 41 6.17 -32.18 -10.66
N PRO A 42 7.36 -31.54 -10.72
CA PRO A 42 8.43 -31.80 -9.77
C PRO A 42 8.10 -31.49 -8.31
N ARG A 43 8.50 -32.41 -7.41
CA ARG A 43 8.26 -32.32 -5.96
C ARG A 43 9.37 -32.99 -5.14
N LEU A 44 9.46 -32.62 -3.86
CA LEU A 44 10.36 -33.29 -2.92
C LEU A 44 9.73 -34.60 -2.39
N TYR A 45 10.50 -35.68 -2.41
CA TYR A 45 10.16 -37.02 -1.96
C TYR A 45 10.50 -37.20 -0.46
N PRO A 46 9.71 -37.95 0.33
CA PRO A 46 8.49 -38.69 -0.04
C PRO A 46 7.23 -37.85 -0.02
N GLN A 47 7.22 -36.81 0.79
CA GLN A 47 6.11 -35.90 1.02
C GLN A 47 6.73 -34.51 1.08
N GLY A 48 6.34 -33.65 0.16
CA GLY A 48 6.94 -32.34 0.03
C GLY A 48 6.10 -31.42 -0.83
N VAL A 49 6.20 -30.13 -0.55
CA VAL A 49 5.56 -29.10 -1.35
C VAL A 49 6.16 -29.09 -2.76
N SER A 50 5.32 -28.82 -3.75
CA SER A 50 5.77 -28.60 -5.12
C SER A 50 6.77 -27.44 -5.16
N ALA A 51 7.76 -27.56 -6.05
CA ALA A 51 8.77 -26.53 -6.23
C ALA A 51 8.16 -25.22 -6.80
N SER A 52 8.86 -24.09 -6.61
CA SER A 52 8.56 -22.89 -7.38
C SER A 52 8.68 -23.19 -8.89
N PRO A 53 7.94 -22.49 -9.76
CA PRO A 53 8.01 -22.71 -11.21
C PRO A 53 9.43 -22.77 -11.76
N PHE A 54 10.28 -21.81 -11.38
CA PHE A 54 11.66 -21.78 -11.83
C PHE A 54 12.48 -22.98 -11.32
N ASN A 55 12.34 -23.40 -10.07
CA ASN A 55 13.00 -24.60 -9.57
C ASN A 55 12.48 -25.86 -10.28
N ALA A 56 11.17 -25.95 -10.51
CA ALA A 56 10.53 -27.06 -11.20
C ALA A 56 11.07 -27.21 -12.63
N LEU A 57 11.31 -26.09 -13.33
CA LEU A 57 11.94 -26.11 -14.65
C LEU A 57 13.27 -26.87 -14.62
N PHE A 58 14.21 -26.48 -13.76
CA PHE A 58 15.52 -27.13 -13.70
C PHE A 58 15.48 -28.55 -13.16
N MET A 59 14.58 -28.85 -12.22
CA MET A 59 14.33 -30.22 -11.78
C MET A 59 13.89 -31.10 -12.94
N ALA A 60 12.92 -30.65 -13.74
CA ALA A 60 12.43 -31.37 -14.90
C ALA A 60 13.52 -31.52 -15.98
N LEU A 61 14.21 -30.43 -16.34
CA LEU A 61 15.32 -30.48 -17.31
C LEU A 61 16.43 -31.44 -16.87
N HIS A 62 16.81 -31.41 -15.59
CA HIS A 62 17.80 -32.34 -15.04
C HIS A 62 17.32 -33.78 -15.13
N SER A 63 16.06 -34.05 -14.76
CA SER A 63 15.51 -35.40 -14.83
C SER A 63 15.39 -35.92 -16.27
N ASP A 64 15.07 -35.07 -17.24
CA ASP A 64 15.00 -35.43 -18.66
C ASP A 64 16.39 -35.74 -19.21
N ASN A 65 17.37 -34.88 -18.91
CA ASN A 65 18.75 -35.04 -19.36
C ASN A 65 19.42 -36.31 -18.81
N ASN A 66 19.02 -36.76 -17.61
CA ASN A 66 19.57 -37.97 -16.98
C ASN A 66 18.70 -39.22 -17.21
N GLY A 67 17.63 -39.13 -18.00
CA GLY A 67 16.74 -40.28 -18.26
C GLY A 67 16.01 -40.79 -17.02
N CYS A 68 15.79 -39.94 -16.02
CA CYS A 68 15.07 -40.31 -14.80
C CYS A 68 13.59 -40.62 -15.11
N LYS A 69 13.07 -41.65 -14.45
CA LYS A 69 11.69 -42.13 -14.53
C LYS A 69 10.68 -41.17 -13.90
N THR A 70 11.09 -40.43 -12.87
CA THR A 70 10.20 -39.55 -12.08
C THR A 70 10.76 -38.13 -11.98
N ASN A 71 9.89 -37.18 -11.59
CA ASN A 71 10.30 -35.82 -11.18
C ASN A 71 10.36 -35.68 -9.65
N LEU A 72 10.76 -36.75 -8.95
CA LEU A 72 10.86 -36.79 -7.50
C LEU A 72 12.31 -36.56 -7.04
N PHE A 73 12.50 -35.61 -6.14
CA PHE A 73 13.83 -35.20 -5.69
C PHE A 73 13.97 -35.23 -4.17
N THR A 74 15.20 -35.38 -3.69
CA THR A 74 15.52 -35.47 -2.26
C THR A 74 16.82 -34.73 -1.96
N LEU A 75 16.94 -34.20 -0.75
CA LEU A 75 18.19 -33.62 -0.26
C LEU A 75 19.14 -34.74 0.18
N TYR A 76 20.45 -34.51 0.05
CA TYR A 76 21.48 -35.46 0.50
C TYR A 76 21.27 -35.90 1.97
N CYS A 77 21.03 -34.93 2.87
CA CYS A 77 20.81 -35.20 4.29
C CYS A 77 19.55 -36.02 4.54
N GLU A 78 18.47 -35.76 3.80
CA GLU A 78 17.21 -36.48 3.96
C GLU A 78 17.29 -37.91 3.42
N THR A 79 18.00 -38.11 2.30
CA THR A 79 18.28 -39.45 1.76
C THR A 79 19.01 -40.29 2.80
N LYS A 80 20.05 -39.72 3.43
CA LYS A 80 20.82 -40.37 4.49
C LYS A 80 19.98 -40.68 5.74
N ALA A 81 19.10 -39.76 6.15
CA ALA A 81 18.20 -39.96 7.29
C ALA A 81 17.22 -41.14 7.08
N ARG A 82 16.93 -41.52 5.82
CA ARG A 82 16.08 -42.65 5.46
C ARG A 82 16.85 -43.96 5.22
N GLY A 83 18.15 -43.99 5.53
CA GLY A 83 18.99 -45.17 5.32
C GLY A 83 19.40 -45.42 3.86
N ALA A 84 19.12 -44.48 2.95
CA ALA A 84 19.60 -44.52 1.57
C ALA A 84 20.82 -43.61 1.38
N ALA A 85 21.51 -43.74 0.24
CA ALA A 85 22.62 -42.86 -0.14
C ALA A 85 22.43 -42.34 -1.56
N VAL A 86 23.05 -41.20 -1.89
CA VAL A 86 23.25 -40.80 -3.30
C VAL A 86 24.34 -41.69 -3.88
N ARG A 87 24.16 -42.20 -5.11
CA ARG A 87 25.16 -43.06 -5.75
C ARG A 87 26.44 -42.27 -6.06
N GLU A 88 27.56 -42.98 -6.13
CA GLU A 88 28.84 -42.36 -6.43
C GLU A 88 28.82 -41.68 -7.81
N HIS A 89 29.50 -40.54 -7.92
CA HIS A 89 29.60 -39.70 -9.12
C HIS A 89 28.31 -39.04 -9.63
N GLU A 90 27.18 -39.21 -8.95
CA GLU A 90 25.94 -38.52 -9.32
C GLU A 90 26.04 -37.01 -9.05
N GLN A 91 25.62 -36.22 -10.04
CA GLN A 91 25.53 -34.77 -9.91
C GLN A 91 24.09 -34.37 -9.59
N GLY A 92 23.91 -33.53 -8.57
CA GLY A 92 22.61 -32.96 -8.26
C GLY A 92 22.30 -31.71 -9.07
N VAL A 93 21.07 -31.20 -8.92
CA VAL A 93 20.61 -29.96 -9.53
C VAL A 93 20.52 -28.85 -8.47
N PRO A 94 20.88 -27.59 -8.81
CA PRO A 94 20.65 -26.46 -7.92
C PRO A 94 19.17 -26.22 -7.65
N PHE A 95 18.84 -25.90 -6.41
CA PHE A 95 17.50 -25.58 -5.93
C PHE A 95 17.54 -24.30 -5.11
N LEU A 96 16.75 -23.31 -5.52
CA LEU A 96 16.65 -22.03 -4.85
C LEU A 96 15.67 -22.13 -3.69
N PHE A 97 16.18 -22.12 -2.46
CA PHE A 97 15.40 -22.20 -1.24
C PHE A 97 15.20 -20.79 -0.67
N TYR A 98 13.96 -20.31 -0.60
CA TYR A 98 13.65 -18.98 -0.04
C TYR A 98 13.21 -19.12 1.40
N ASN A 99 14.00 -18.55 2.31
CA ASN A 99 13.73 -18.56 3.73
C ASN A 99 13.21 -17.20 4.21
N TRP A 100 12.07 -17.23 4.90
CA TRP A 100 11.44 -16.09 5.57
C TRP A 100 11.90 -15.97 7.02
N ASN A 101 13.21 -15.96 7.23
CA ASN A 101 13.78 -16.03 8.57
C ASN A 101 14.08 -14.64 9.17
N LYS A 102 13.90 -13.58 8.38
CA LYS A 102 14.17 -12.20 8.76
C LYS A 102 13.06 -11.29 8.24
N TYR A 103 12.65 -10.32 9.03
CA TYR A 103 11.64 -9.31 8.72
C TYR A 103 12.22 -7.94 9.07
N VAL A 104 11.92 -6.92 8.26
CA VAL A 104 12.42 -5.55 8.40
C VAL A 104 11.23 -4.61 8.55
N ASN A 105 11.30 -3.64 9.46
CA ASN A 105 10.25 -2.64 9.61
C ASN A 105 10.18 -1.76 8.35
N ARG A 106 8.98 -1.53 7.83
CA ARG A 106 8.69 -0.73 6.64
C ARG A 106 9.07 0.74 6.81
N ASN A 107 8.97 1.25 8.04
CA ASN A 107 9.25 2.63 8.38
C ASN A 107 10.68 2.83 8.90
N ASN A 108 11.33 1.76 9.37
CA ASN A 108 12.70 1.79 9.87
C ASN A 108 13.53 0.58 9.36
N PRO A 109 14.32 0.74 8.28
CA PRO A 109 15.11 -0.35 7.70
C PRO A 109 16.16 -0.97 8.65
N ASN A 110 16.53 -0.27 9.73
CA ASN A 110 17.49 -0.76 10.72
C ASN A 110 16.85 -1.68 11.76
N GLU A 111 15.53 -1.64 11.89
CA GLU A 111 14.79 -2.51 12.80
C GLU A 111 14.46 -3.82 12.09
N THR A 112 15.07 -4.91 12.56
CA THR A 112 14.88 -6.23 11.97
C THR A 112 14.60 -7.27 13.04
N ILE A 113 13.62 -8.14 12.79
CA ILE A 113 13.22 -9.23 13.67
C ILE A 113 13.30 -10.57 12.93
N ASP A 114 13.36 -11.67 13.67
CA ASP A 114 13.33 -13.01 13.09
C ASP A 114 11.88 -13.50 12.89
N ARG A 115 11.73 -14.69 12.31
CA ARG A 115 10.40 -15.29 12.09
C ARG A 115 9.65 -15.55 13.39
N THR A 116 10.36 -15.97 14.42
CA THR A 116 9.75 -16.34 15.71
C THR A 116 9.12 -15.12 16.36
N ALA A 117 9.88 -14.01 16.43
CA ALA A 117 9.39 -12.72 16.90
C ALA A 117 8.26 -12.18 16.02
N TYR A 118 8.39 -12.27 14.68
CA TYR A 118 7.34 -11.79 13.77
C TYR A 118 6.01 -12.53 13.97
N LEU A 119 6.02 -13.84 14.20
CA LEU A 119 4.80 -14.63 14.40
C LEU A 119 4.07 -14.25 15.70
N GLN A 120 4.80 -13.75 16.71
CA GLN A 120 4.26 -13.31 17.99
C GLN A 120 3.63 -11.91 17.96
N LEU A 121 3.85 -11.12 16.90
CA LEU A 121 3.23 -9.81 16.72
C LEU A 121 1.72 -9.92 16.42
N ASP A 122 0.95 -8.89 16.77
CA ASP A 122 -0.45 -8.75 16.37
C ASP A 122 -0.58 -8.33 14.89
N GLU A 123 -1.79 -8.35 14.30
CA GLU A 123 -1.96 -8.03 12.88
C GLU A 123 -1.56 -6.58 12.54
N GLY A 124 -1.78 -5.64 13.46
CA GLY A 124 -1.40 -4.24 13.31
C GLY A 124 0.12 -4.06 13.23
N GLN A 125 0.89 -4.70 14.13
CA GLN A 125 2.35 -4.67 14.09
C GLN A 125 2.92 -5.48 12.93
N LYS A 126 2.33 -6.63 12.59
CA LYS A 126 2.74 -7.43 11.41
C LYS A 126 2.69 -6.61 10.12
N ALA A 127 1.68 -5.74 9.96
CA ALA A 127 1.57 -4.86 8.80
C ALA A 127 2.76 -3.88 8.67
N GLN A 128 3.43 -3.54 9.78
CA GLN A 128 4.59 -2.67 9.81
C GLN A 128 5.89 -3.38 9.41
N PHE A 129 5.93 -4.71 9.41
CA PHE A 129 7.11 -5.47 9.03
C PHE A 129 6.94 -6.08 7.63
N LYS A 130 8.07 -6.25 6.93
CA LYS A 130 8.15 -6.93 5.64
C LYS A 130 9.22 -8.00 5.72
N GLY A 131 8.87 -9.23 5.35
CA GLY A 131 9.83 -10.31 5.29
C GLY A 131 10.92 -10.09 4.24
N VAL A 132 12.15 -10.37 4.64
CA VAL A 132 13.35 -10.41 3.80
C VAL A 132 13.49 -11.82 3.28
N HIS A 133 13.53 -11.94 1.96
CA HIS A 133 13.74 -13.23 1.31
C HIS A 133 15.24 -13.51 1.30
N ASN A 134 15.68 -14.43 2.15
CA ASN A 134 17.05 -14.95 2.06
C ASN A 134 17.04 -16.14 1.11
N ARG A 135 17.68 -15.98 -0.05
CA ARG A 135 17.87 -17.05 -1.03
C ARG A 135 19.07 -17.90 -0.60
N GLU A 136 18.83 -19.18 -0.34
CA GLU A 136 19.85 -20.19 -0.08
C GLU A 136 19.85 -21.19 -1.25
N ILE A 137 21.03 -21.52 -1.78
CA ILE A 137 21.14 -22.51 -2.85
C ILE A 137 21.47 -23.86 -2.24
N ARG A 138 20.61 -24.84 -2.49
CA ARG A 138 20.81 -26.24 -2.11
C ARG A 138 21.01 -27.10 -3.35
N THR A 139 21.65 -28.23 -3.18
CA THR A 139 21.77 -29.26 -4.22
C THR A 139 20.85 -30.42 -3.87
N ILE A 140 19.98 -30.78 -4.82
CA ILE A 140 19.04 -31.89 -4.67
C ILE A 140 19.29 -32.95 -5.75
N PHE A 141 18.87 -34.17 -5.46
CA PHE A 141 19.12 -35.34 -6.30
C PHE A 141 17.80 -36.00 -6.63
N ASN A 142 17.63 -36.47 -7.86
CA ASN A 142 16.47 -37.27 -8.21
C ASN A 142 16.53 -38.61 -7.44
N ILE A 143 15.37 -39.19 -7.09
CA ILE A 143 15.35 -40.48 -6.38
C ILE A 143 16.05 -41.61 -7.18
N ASP A 144 16.07 -41.52 -8.51
CA ASP A 144 16.77 -42.47 -9.39
C ASP A 144 18.30 -42.40 -9.27
N GLN A 145 18.83 -41.28 -8.75
CA GLN A 145 20.26 -41.07 -8.47
C GLN A 145 20.67 -41.59 -7.09
N THR A 146 19.74 -42.21 -6.36
CA THR A 146 19.99 -42.73 -5.02
C THR A 146 19.99 -44.26 -4.99
N THR A 147 20.34 -44.82 -3.84
CA THR A 147 20.21 -46.25 -3.57
C THR A 147 18.79 -46.66 -3.17
N LEU A 148 17.82 -45.73 -3.16
CA LEU A 148 16.41 -46.02 -2.83
C LEU A 148 15.83 -47.21 -3.63
N PRO A 149 16.09 -47.38 -4.94
CA PRO A 149 15.60 -48.54 -5.70
C PRO A 149 16.06 -49.90 -5.16
N TYR A 150 17.14 -49.92 -4.36
CA TYR A 150 17.74 -51.14 -3.81
C TYR A 150 17.48 -51.29 -2.30
N VAL A 151 17.45 -50.16 -1.57
CA VAL A 151 17.27 -50.15 -0.10
C VAL A 151 15.79 -50.25 0.28
N ASP A 152 14.91 -49.61 -0.49
CA ASP A 152 13.45 -49.64 -0.29
C ASP A 152 12.74 -49.73 -1.65
N LYS A 153 12.88 -50.91 -2.26
CA LYS A 153 12.32 -51.20 -3.58
C LYS A 153 10.80 -51.00 -3.65
N PRO A 154 9.98 -51.46 -2.67
CA PRO A 154 8.54 -51.24 -2.71
C PRO A 154 8.16 -49.76 -2.75
N ALA A 155 8.76 -48.92 -1.89
CA ALA A 155 8.47 -47.49 -1.89
C ALA A 155 8.88 -46.80 -3.20
N TYR A 156 10.01 -47.23 -3.78
CA TYR A 156 10.45 -46.75 -5.09
C TYR A 156 9.48 -47.14 -6.21
N GLU A 157 9.06 -48.40 -6.28
CA GLU A 157 8.13 -48.88 -7.30
C GLU A 157 6.76 -48.20 -7.20
N ASP A 158 6.26 -47.97 -5.98
CA ASP A 158 5.04 -47.20 -5.74
C ASP A 158 5.18 -45.74 -6.21
N ALA A 159 6.31 -45.11 -5.91
CA ALA A 159 6.60 -43.74 -6.36
C ALA A 159 6.69 -43.64 -7.90
N VAL A 160 7.32 -44.61 -8.56
CA VAL A 160 7.39 -44.67 -10.03
C VAL A 160 6.00 -44.90 -10.64
N LYS A 161 5.19 -45.78 -10.06
CA LYS A 161 3.82 -46.04 -10.52
C LYS A 161 2.91 -44.83 -10.36
N GLN A 162 3.14 -43.99 -9.35
CA GLN A 162 2.33 -42.80 -9.08
C GLN A 162 2.80 -41.57 -9.87
N ASP A 163 4.11 -41.30 -9.93
CA ASP A 163 4.70 -40.05 -10.43
C ASP A 163 5.62 -40.22 -11.64
N GLY A 164 5.72 -41.45 -12.15
CA GLY A 164 6.58 -41.78 -13.28
C GLY A 164 6.16 -41.14 -14.59
N SER A 165 6.90 -41.49 -15.63
CA SER A 165 6.56 -41.13 -17.01
C SER A 165 5.20 -41.70 -17.41
N VAL A 166 4.67 -41.22 -18.53
CA VAL A 166 3.46 -41.77 -19.16
C VAL A 166 3.57 -43.28 -19.40
N GLN A 167 4.77 -43.75 -19.75
CA GLN A 167 5.06 -45.18 -19.94
C GLN A 167 4.92 -45.97 -18.64
N GLU A 168 5.41 -45.44 -17.52
CA GLU A 168 5.38 -46.12 -16.22
C GLU A 168 3.99 -46.08 -15.57
N ARG A 169 3.26 -44.96 -15.72
CA ARG A 169 1.92 -44.80 -15.13
C ARG A 169 0.82 -45.52 -15.92
N GLY A 170 1.05 -45.75 -17.21
CA GLY A 170 0.04 -46.16 -18.17
C GLY A 170 -0.87 -44.99 -18.53
N TYR A 171 -1.04 -44.72 -19.83
CA TYR A 171 -1.92 -43.65 -20.31
C TYR A 171 -3.23 -44.24 -20.82
N THR A 172 -4.34 -43.77 -20.26
CA THR A 172 -5.67 -44.23 -20.65
C THR A 172 -6.48 -43.13 -21.32
N GLU A 173 -7.51 -43.54 -22.05
CA GLU A 173 -8.48 -42.59 -22.62
C GLU A 173 -9.18 -41.76 -21.53
N ALA A 174 -9.31 -42.29 -20.31
CA ALA A 174 -9.86 -41.57 -19.16
C ALA A 174 -8.95 -40.40 -18.73
N ASP A 175 -7.63 -40.55 -18.85
CA ASP A 175 -6.67 -39.48 -18.53
C ASP A 175 -6.80 -38.32 -19.53
N ASN A 176 -6.98 -38.61 -20.82
CA ASN A 176 -7.30 -37.62 -21.84
C ASN A 176 -8.60 -36.84 -21.52
N ARG A 177 -9.64 -37.52 -21.06
CA ARG A 177 -10.90 -36.87 -20.66
C ARG A 177 -10.70 -35.96 -19.45
N ARG A 178 -9.97 -36.44 -18.42
CA ARG A 178 -9.64 -35.65 -17.22
C ARG A 178 -8.80 -34.42 -17.56
N LEU A 179 -7.81 -34.55 -18.45
CA LEU A 179 -7.01 -33.43 -18.93
C LEU A 179 -7.89 -32.37 -19.60
N ARG A 180 -8.78 -32.77 -20.51
CA ARG A 180 -9.70 -31.85 -21.19
C ARG A 180 -10.61 -31.11 -20.20
N THR A 181 -11.17 -31.83 -19.23
CA THR A 181 -11.99 -31.21 -18.18
C THR A 181 -11.19 -30.21 -17.36
N ARG A 182 -9.98 -30.59 -16.91
CA ARG A 182 -9.08 -29.72 -16.13
C ARG A 182 -8.69 -28.47 -16.92
N PHE A 183 -8.36 -28.62 -18.20
CA PHE A 183 -7.95 -27.50 -19.04
C PHE A 183 -9.13 -26.57 -19.37
N ASN A 184 -10.32 -27.11 -19.60
CA ASN A 184 -11.52 -26.29 -19.79
C ASN A 184 -11.87 -25.48 -18.53
N ASP A 185 -11.78 -26.08 -17.34
CA ASP A 185 -11.94 -25.35 -16.07
C ASP A 185 -10.90 -24.23 -15.92
N PHE A 186 -9.65 -24.53 -16.26
CA PHE A 186 -8.59 -23.51 -16.33
C PHE A 186 -8.97 -22.35 -17.26
N LEU A 187 -9.43 -22.61 -18.48
CA LEU A 187 -9.81 -21.55 -19.43
C LEU A 187 -10.99 -20.70 -18.93
N LEU A 188 -11.98 -21.31 -18.27
CA LEU A 188 -13.08 -20.58 -17.65
C LEU A 188 -12.55 -19.62 -16.58
N LYS A 189 -11.66 -20.09 -15.70
CA LYS A 189 -11.04 -19.26 -14.67
C LYS A 189 -10.18 -18.14 -15.25
N MET A 190 -9.45 -18.39 -16.33
CA MET A 190 -8.66 -17.34 -17.00
C MET A 190 -9.57 -16.28 -17.62
N ARG A 191 -10.66 -16.71 -18.28
CA ARG A 191 -11.67 -15.80 -18.85
C ARG A 191 -12.31 -14.92 -17.77
N ASP A 192 -12.66 -15.51 -16.63
CA ASP A 192 -13.42 -14.81 -15.59
C ASP A 192 -12.53 -13.90 -14.73
N ASN A 193 -11.24 -14.26 -14.54
CA ASN A 193 -10.36 -13.63 -13.57
C ASN A 193 -9.10 -12.97 -14.13
N LEU A 194 -8.64 -13.28 -15.35
CA LEU A 194 -7.36 -12.77 -15.88
C LEU A 194 -7.50 -11.99 -17.19
N VAL A 195 -7.99 -12.65 -18.25
CA VAL A 195 -8.03 -12.09 -19.61
C VAL A 195 -9.17 -12.73 -20.40
N PRO A 196 -9.99 -11.95 -21.12
CA PRO A 196 -11.00 -12.50 -22.03
C PRO A 196 -10.36 -13.42 -23.07
N VAL A 197 -10.85 -14.65 -23.16
CA VAL A 197 -10.47 -15.61 -24.21
C VAL A 197 -11.63 -15.69 -25.21
N ARG A 198 -11.37 -15.31 -26.46
CA ARG A 198 -12.35 -15.18 -27.55
C ARG A 198 -12.03 -16.15 -28.68
N SER A 199 -13.05 -16.52 -29.44
CA SER A 199 -12.86 -17.26 -30.69
C SER A 199 -12.21 -16.36 -31.72
N ASP A 200 -11.19 -16.86 -32.40
CA ASP A 200 -10.57 -16.25 -33.57
C ASP A 200 -11.18 -16.80 -34.87
N GLY A 201 -11.31 -15.93 -35.88
CA GLY A 201 -11.77 -16.31 -37.23
C GLY A 201 -10.65 -16.38 -38.28
N SER A 202 -9.46 -15.85 -37.96
CA SER A 202 -8.30 -15.79 -38.88
C SER A 202 -7.52 -17.11 -38.97
N GLY A 203 -7.65 -17.96 -37.94
CA GLY A 203 -6.93 -19.23 -37.84
C GLY A 203 -5.58 -19.12 -37.15
N VAL A 204 -5.20 -17.93 -36.65
CA VAL A 204 -3.92 -17.69 -35.97
C VAL A 204 -4.16 -17.26 -34.52
N PRO A 205 -3.64 -18.00 -33.54
CA PRO A 205 -3.75 -17.62 -32.13
C PRO A 205 -2.87 -16.42 -31.81
N HIS A 206 -3.42 -15.46 -31.08
CA HIS A 206 -2.71 -14.25 -30.70
C HIS A 206 -3.32 -13.57 -29.48
N TYR A 207 -2.47 -12.90 -28.71
CA TYR A 207 -2.84 -11.94 -27.68
C TYR A 207 -2.75 -10.52 -28.26
N GLU A 208 -3.84 -9.77 -28.18
CA GLU A 208 -3.91 -8.40 -28.67
C GLU A 208 -3.76 -7.42 -27.50
N THR A 209 -2.61 -6.77 -27.40
CA THR A 209 -2.25 -5.89 -26.28
C THR A 209 -3.24 -4.73 -26.10
N ASP A 210 -3.69 -4.10 -27.19
CA ASP A 210 -4.56 -2.91 -27.13
C ASP A 210 -5.97 -3.24 -26.62
N LYS A 211 -6.50 -4.41 -27.00
CA LYS A 211 -7.82 -4.88 -26.56
C LYS A 211 -7.76 -5.68 -25.27
N ASP A 212 -6.55 -6.01 -24.83
CA ASP A 212 -6.28 -6.93 -23.73
C ASP A 212 -7.16 -8.19 -23.80
N ALA A 213 -7.04 -8.91 -24.92
CA ALA A 213 -7.82 -10.10 -25.18
C ALA A 213 -7.00 -11.16 -25.90
N VAL A 214 -7.23 -12.41 -25.54
CA VAL A 214 -6.67 -13.58 -26.22
C VAL A 214 -7.66 -14.06 -27.27
N TYR A 215 -7.18 -14.29 -28.48
CA TYR A 215 -7.95 -14.81 -29.61
C TYR A 215 -7.41 -16.18 -29.99
N MET A 216 -8.26 -17.21 -29.94
CA MET A 216 -7.90 -18.60 -30.21
C MET A 216 -8.76 -19.20 -31.32
N PRO A 217 -8.16 -19.86 -32.34
CA PRO A 217 -8.89 -20.65 -33.32
C PRO A 217 -9.64 -21.83 -32.69
N ARG A 218 -10.48 -22.52 -33.47
CA ARG A 218 -11.20 -23.68 -32.95
C ARG A 218 -10.20 -24.81 -32.68
N GLN A 219 -10.41 -25.57 -31.62
CA GLN A 219 -9.55 -26.70 -31.26
C GLN A 219 -9.29 -27.67 -32.44
N LYS A 220 -10.31 -27.91 -33.28
CA LYS A 220 -10.21 -28.79 -34.46
C LYS A 220 -9.29 -28.28 -35.57
N ASP A 221 -8.91 -27.01 -35.50
CA ASP A 221 -8.01 -26.38 -36.48
C ASP A 221 -6.53 -26.66 -36.11
N PHE A 222 -6.26 -27.33 -34.99
CA PHE A 222 -4.95 -27.81 -34.56
C PHE A 222 -4.78 -29.30 -34.83
N GLU A 223 -3.58 -29.72 -35.25
CA GLU A 223 -3.25 -31.12 -35.56
C GLU A 223 -3.38 -32.03 -34.32
N HIS A 224 -2.84 -31.57 -33.19
CA HIS A 224 -2.97 -32.27 -31.91
C HIS A 224 -3.56 -31.38 -30.83
N TYR A 225 -4.28 -32.00 -29.89
CA TYR A 225 -4.86 -31.28 -28.77
C TYR A 225 -3.79 -30.59 -27.91
N HIS A 226 -2.61 -31.18 -27.77
CA HIS A 226 -1.51 -30.58 -26.99
C HIS A 226 -0.98 -29.31 -27.64
N ASP A 227 -1.03 -29.18 -28.98
CA ASP A 227 -0.67 -27.92 -29.65
C ASP A 227 -1.68 -26.81 -29.32
N TYR A 228 -2.98 -27.13 -29.30
CA TYR A 228 -4.02 -26.20 -28.85
C TYR A 228 -3.78 -25.75 -27.40
N VAL A 229 -3.47 -26.69 -26.49
CA VAL A 229 -3.18 -26.38 -25.09
C VAL A 229 -1.95 -25.49 -24.96
N GLN A 230 -0.82 -25.88 -25.55
CA GLN A 230 0.44 -25.12 -25.50
C GLN A 230 0.25 -23.70 -26.02
N GLU A 231 -0.43 -23.55 -27.17
CA GLU A 231 -0.59 -22.26 -27.82
C GLU A 231 -1.53 -21.35 -27.04
N THR A 232 -2.63 -21.90 -26.50
CA THR A 232 -3.50 -21.16 -25.60
C THR A 232 -2.74 -20.67 -24.35
N LEU A 233 -1.88 -21.53 -23.79
CA LEU A 233 -1.04 -21.17 -22.65
C LEU A 233 -0.03 -20.06 -23.00
N ARG A 234 0.59 -20.08 -24.18
CA ARG A 234 1.47 -18.98 -24.63
C ARG A 234 0.73 -17.66 -24.63
N GLN A 235 -0.46 -17.60 -25.23
CA GLN A 235 -1.23 -16.36 -25.33
C GLN A 235 -1.69 -15.84 -23.96
N ILE A 236 -2.11 -16.73 -23.05
CA ILE A 236 -2.48 -16.36 -21.68
C ILE A 236 -1.26 -15.86 -20.90
N VAL A 237 -0.09 -16.49 -21.06
CA VAL A 237 1.17 -16.03 -20.45
C VAL A 237 1.59 -14.68 -21.01
N SER A 238 1.46 -14.44 -22.31
CA SER A 238 1.69 -13.11 -22.92
C SER A 238 0.78 -12.06 -22.30
N ALA A 239 -0.49 -12.38 -22.05
CA ALA A 239 -1.41 -11.47 -21.38
C ALA A 239 -0.87 -11.03 -20.01
N THR A 240 -0.27 -11.91 -19.20
CA THR A 240 0.29 -11.50 -17.89
C THR A 240 1.31 -10.36 -17.98
N GLY A 241 1.97 -10.18 -19.13
CA GLY A 241 2.97 -9.13 -19.38
C GLY A 241 2.40 -7.75 -19.68
N HIS A 242 1.09 -7.62 -19.85
CA HIS A 242 0.41 -6.36 -20.15
C HIS A 242 0.75 -5.23 -19.16
N GLN A 243 0.71 -3.98 -19.64
CA GLN A 243 1.03 -2.77 -18.89
C GLN A 243 0.22 -2.59 -17.59
N GLN A 244 -0.99 -3.13 -17.51
CA GLN A 244 -1.83 -3.07 -16.30
C GLN A 244 -1.65 -4.28 -15.37
N ARG A 245 -0.75 -5.20 -15.70
CA ARG A 245 -0.40 -6.41 -14.92
C ARG A 245 1.09 -6.38 -14.55
N LEU A 246 1.93 -7.21 -15.17
CA LEU A 246 3.36 -7.26 -14.86
C LEU A 246 4.18 -6.19 -15.59
N ALA A 247 3.62 -5.54 -16.61
CA ALA A 247 4.27 -4.49 -17.39
C ALA A 247 5.69 -4.85 -17.85
N ARG A 248 5.85 -6.07 -18.41
CA ARG A 248 7.15 -6.59 -18.84
C ARG A 248 7.70 -5.79 -20.01
N GLU A 249 9.01 -5.59 -20.03
CA GLU A 249 9.67 -4.64 -20.95
C GLU A 249 9.40 -4.93 -22.43
N GLY A 250 9.37 -6.20 -22.84
CA GLY A 250 9.11 -6.57 -24.23
C GLY A 250 7.67 -6.34 -24.71
N MET A 251 6.75 -5.95 -23.82
CA MET A 251 5.33 -5.74 -24.10
C MET A 251 4.89 -4.27 -24.00
N VAL A 252 5.77 -3.39 -23.52
CA VAL A 252 5.37 -2.02 -23.13
C VAL A 252 6.25 -0.97 -23.78
N MET A 253 5.61 0.03 -24.40
CA MET A 253 6.29 1.19 -24.96
C MET A 253 6.96 2.00 -23.83
N LYS A 254 8.26 2.28 -23.92
CA LYS A 254 8.96 3.19 -23.00
C LYS A 254 9.15 4.54 -23.68
N ASN A 255 8.57 5.60 -23.12
CA ASN A 255 8.60 6.99 -23.60
C ASN A 255 8.07 7.13 -25.04
N GLY A 256 7.04 6.36 -25.40
CA GLY A 256 6.53 6.31 -26.77
C GLY A 256 7.42 5.58 -27.77
N VAL A 257 8.52 4.95 -27.31
CA VAL A 257 9.40 4.11 -28.13
C VAL A 257 9.01 2.65 -27.95
N ALA A 258 8.94 1.92 -29.06
CA ALA A 258 8.69 0.48 -29.05
C ALA A 258 9.77 -0.28 -28.26
N PRO A 259 9.41 -1.42 -27.62
CA PRO A 259 10.40 -2.28 -26.99
C PRO A 259 11.57 -2.60 -27.94
N SER A 260 12.79 -2.67 -27.40
CA SER A 260 13.94 -3.08 -28.19
C SER A 260 13.78 -4.51 -28.69
N GLU A 261 14.47 -4.86 -29.77
CA GLU A 261 14.45 -6.22 -30.30
C GLU A 261 14.88 -7.26 -29.24
N ASP A 262 15.88 -6.92 -28.43
CA ASP A 262 16.35 -7.75 -27.31
C ASP A 262 15.28 -7.93 -26.24
N ALA A 263 14.53 -6.88 -25.90
CA ALA A 263 13.41 -6.97 -24.96
C ALA A 263 12.28 -7.86 -25.49
N VAL A 264 11.99 -7.80 -26.80
CA VAL A 264 10.99 -8.67 -27.44
C VAL A 264 11.46 -10.13 -27.45
N LYS A 265 12.73 -10.38 -27.75
CA LYS A 265 13.33 -11.73 -27.68
C LYS A 265 13.33 -12.28 -26.26
N TYR A 266 13.59 -11.44 -25.26
CA TYR A 266 13.52 -11.79 -23.85
C TYR A 266 12.09 -12.15 -23.42
N GLU A 267 11.11 -11.31 -23.77
CA GLU A 267 9.69 -11.58 -23.50
C GLU A 267 9.24 -12.90 -24.10
N ARG A 268 9.65 -13.19 -25.35
CA ARG A 268 9.35 -14.46 -25.99
C ARG A 268 9.92 -15.65 -25.21
N LEU A 269 11.14 -15.52 -24.68
CA LEU A 269 11.71 -16.55 -23.83
C LEU A 269 10.88 -16.75 -22.56
N VAL A 270 10.50 -15.67 -21.86
CA VAL A 270 9.64 -15.76 -20.67
C VAL A 270 8.33 -16.49 -21.00
N VAL A 271 7.71 -16.18 -22.14
CA VAL A 271 6.48 -16.82 -22.61
C VAL A 271 6.68 -18.32 -22.87
N GLU A 272 7.74 -18.73 -23.56
CA GLU A 272 8.02 -20.14 -23.83
C GLU A 272 8.33 -20.91 -22.54
N LEU A 273 9.14 -20.35 -21.63
CA LEU A 273 9.48 -21.01 -20.38
C LEU A 273 8.26 -21.16 -19.47
N ALA A 274 7.49 -20.08 -19.26
CA ALA A 274 6.32 -20.13 -18.38
C ALA A 274 5.19 -21.00 -18.95
N SER A 275 4.93 -20.95 -20.27
CA SER A 275 3.96 -21.85 -20.90
C SER A 275 4.43 -23.31 -20.86
N GLY A 276 5.72 -23.58 -21.05
CA GLY A 276 6.30 -24.92 -20.92
C GLY A 276 6.21 -25.48 -19.49
N ILE A 277 6.46 -24.66 -18.46
CA ILE A 277 6.24 -25.08 -17.07
C ILE A 277 4.76 -25.37 -16.80
N LYS A 278 3.84 -24.60 -17.40
CA LYS A 278 2.41 -24.87 -17.25
C LYS A 278 1.98 -26.16 -17.97
N MET A 279 2.61 -26.51 -19.08
CA MET A 279 2.45 -27.83 -19.72
C MET A 279 2.97 -28.95 -18.82
N LEU A 280 4.13 -28.75 -18.18
CA LEU A 280 4.67 -29.67 -17.18
C LEU A 280 3.71 -29.86 -15.97
N GLU A 281 3.01 -28.81 -15.51
CA GLU A 281 1.96 -28.92 -14.47
C GLU A 281 0.74 -29.78 -14.91
N LEU A 282 0.51 -29.88 -16.21
CA LEU A 282 -0.50 -30.74 -16.83
C LEU A 282 0.03 -32.14 -17.14
N GLY A 283 1.32 -32.41 -16.92
CA GLY A 283 1.98 -33.67 -17.28
C GLY A 283 2.20 -33.83 -18.79
N LEU A 284 2.23 -32.72 -19.54
CA LEU A 284 2.36 -32.69 -20.98
C LEU A 284 3.79 -32.31 -21.41
N PRO A 285 4.23 -32.74 -22.59
CA PRO A 285 5.47 -32.28 -23.19
C PRO A 285 5.31 -30.85 -23.72
N ALA A 286 6.34 -30.03 -23.58
CA ALA A 286 6.36 -28.68 -24.12
C ALA A 286 7.21 -28.59 -25.40
N ARG A 287 6.66 -27.89 -26.39
CA ARG A 287 7.29 -27.64 -27.70
C ARG A 287 7.58 -26.15 -27.83
N LEU A 288 8.66 -25.77 -28.53
CA LEU A 288 8.87 -24.37 -28.94
C LEU A 288 8.00 -24.03 -30.14
N SER A 289 7.57 -22.77 -30.24
CA SER A 289 6.96 -22.28 -31.49
C SER A 289 8.01 -22.15 -32.60
N ASP A 290 7.57 -22.23 -33.86
CA ASP A 290 8.47 -22.10 -35.02
C ASP A 290 9.22 -20.77 -35.03
N ALA A 291 8.59 -19.72 -34.49
CA ALA A 291 9.19 -18.40 -34.37
C ALA A 291 10.22 -18.33 -33.23
N SER A 292 10.07 -19.12 -32.17
CA SER A 292 11.02 -19.23 -31.06
C SER A 292 12.20 -20.14 -31.38
N LEU A 293 12.02 -21.16 -32.23
CA LEU A 293 13.13 -22.01 -32.69
C LEU A 293 14.23 -21.20 -33.37
N LYS A 294 13.86 -20.12 -34.08
CA LYS A 294 14.79 -19.20 -34.75
C LYS A 294 15.58 -18.30 -33.79
N THR A 295 15.16 -18.19 -32.52
CA THR A 295 15.80 -17.32 -31.52
C THR A 295 16.63 -18.09 -30.49
N VAL A 296 16.68 -19.42 -30.58
CA VAL A 296 17.39 -20.29 -29.62
C VAL A 296 18.87 -19.94 -29.53
N ASP A 297 19.57 -19.77 -30.66
CA ASP A 297 21.01 -19.47 -30.67
C ASP A 297 21.32 -18.16 -29.93
N TYR A 298 20.45 -17.16 -30.09
CA TYR A 298 20.54 -15.90 -29.37
C TYR A 298 20.39 -16.12 -27.86
N TRP A 299 19.35 -16.85 -27.41
CA TRP A 299 19.15 -17.12 -25.99
C TRP A 299 20.31 -17.90 -25.35
N CYS A 300 20.82 -18.92 -26.04
CA CYS A 300 21.98 -19.71 -25.59
C CYS A 300 23.23 -18.85 -25.40
N ARG A 301 23.41 -17.81 -26.22
CA ARG A 301 24.47 -16.82 -26.04
C ARG A 301 24.20 -15.93 -24.83
N GLU A 302 22.99 -15.39 -24.69
CA GLU A 302 22.62 -14.52 -23.56
C GLU A 302 22.75 -15.22 -22.20
N PHE A 303 22.46 -16.52 -22.10
CA PHE A 303 22.67 -17.27 -20.85
C PHE A 303 24.13 -17.34 -20.39
N LYS A 304 25.08 -17.21 -21.32
CA LYS A 304 26.52 -17.24 -21.04
C LYS A 304 27.08 -15.85 -20.81
N GLU A 305 26.62 -14.86 -21.59
CA GLU A 305 27.20 -13.52 -21.63
C GLU A 305 26.54 -12.55 -20.65
N ASN A 306 25.25 -12.72 -20.35
CA ASN A 306 24.51 -11.81 -19.49
C ASN A 306 24.40 -12.35 -18.04
N PRO A 307 25.16 -11.79 -17.07
CA PRO A 307 25.21 -12.30 -15.71
C PRO A 307 23.92 -12.09 -14.91
N CYS A 308 22.97 -11.28 -15.42
CA CYS A 308 21.69 -11.01 -14.77
C CYS A 308 20.53 -11.81 -15.36
N MET A 309 20.77 -12.54 -16.47
CA MET A 309 19.73 -13.21 -17.24
C MET A 309 18.93 -14.23 -16.40
N MET A 310 19.63 -15.04 -15.61
CA MET A 310 18.97 -16.09 -14.80
C MET A 310 18.13 -15.51 -13.66
N ASP A 311 18.60 -14.47 -12.96
CA ASP A 311 17.82 -13.82 -11.91
C ASP A 311 16.57 -13.13 -12.48
N ALA A 312 16.69 -12.52 -13.65
CA ALA A 312 15.57 -11.90 -14.34
C ALA A 312 14.54 -12.96 -14.74
N LEU A 313 14.98 -14.07 -15.34
CA LEU A 313 14.10 -15.19 -15.70
C LEU A 313 13.43 -15.82 -14.48
N GLU A 314 14.17 -16.00 -13.39
CA GLU A 314 13.63 -16.49 -12.11
C GLU A 314 12.45 -15.61 -11.66
N SER A 315 12.66 -14.29 -11.64
CA SER A 315 11.62 -13.34 -11.25
C SER A 315 10.42 -13.40 -12.21
N ASP A 316 10.64 -13.22 -13.50
CA ASP A 316 9.55 -12.99 -14.46
C ASP A 316 8.72 -14.25 -14.72
N VAL A 317 9.35 -15.43 -14.77
CA VAL A 317 8.64 -16.71 -14.90
C VAL A 317 7.80 -17.02 -13.66
N ASN A 318 8.37 -16.83 -12.46
CA ASN A 318 7.64 -17.06 -11.21
C ASN A 318 6.46 -16.07 -11.08
N ASN A 319 6.67 -14.79 -11.39
CA ASN A 319 5.62 -13.77 -11.34
C ASN A 319 4.50 -14.03 -12.36
N ALA A 320 4.83 -14.39 -13.60
CA ALA A 320 3.85 -14.72 -14.63
C ALA A 320 2.94 -15.88 -14.21
N LEU A 321 3.53 -16.94 -13.66
CA LEU A 321 2.77 -18.11 -13.19
C LEU A 321 2.06 -17.86 -11.86
N ASP A 322 2.56 -16.98 -11.00
CA ASP A 322 1.81 -16.54 -9.80
C ASP A 322 0.53 -15.79 -10.17
N VAL A 323 0.59 -14.89 -11.16
CA VAL A 323 -0.61 -14.21 -11.70
C VAL A 323 -1.63 -15.20 -12.22
N ILE A 324 -1.18 -16.21 -12.98
CA ILE A 324 -2.06 -17.28 -13.48
C ILE A 324 -2.65 -18.09 -12.32
N ARG A 325 -1.84 -18.49 -11.33
CA ARG A 325 -2.31 -19.27 -10.17
C ARG A 325 -3.30 -18.50 -9.31
N LYS A 326 -3.13 -17.19 -9.16
CA LYS A 326 -4.12 -16.31 -8.50
C LYS A 326 -5.45 -16.35 -9.24
N ALA A 327 -5.43 -16.19 -10.56
CA ALA A 327 -6.64 -16.30 -11.38
C ALA A 327 -7.28 -17.72 -11.32
N GLU A 328 -6.48 -18.78 -11.24
CA GLU A 328 -6.97 -20.17 -11.04
C GLU A 328 -7.66 -20.37 -9.68
N ARG A 329 -7.29 -19.59 -8.65
CA ARG A 329 -7.94 -19.59 -7.33
C ARG A 329 -9.20 -18.74 -7.28
N GLY A 330 -9.57 -18.07 -8.38
CA GLY A 330 -10.71 -17.16 -8.42
C GLY A 330 -10.36 -15.73 -7.99
N GLU A 331 -9.08 -15.41 -7.78
CA GLU A 331 -8.66 -14.05 -7.51
C GLU A 331 -8.70 -13.26 -8.81
N LYS A 332 -9.64 -12.32 -8.91
CA LYS A 332 -9.71 -11.42 -10.06
C LYS A 332 -8.44 -10.57 -10.10
N ILE A 333 -7.69 -10.69 -11.17
CA ILE A 333 -6.50 -9.87 -11.44
C ILE A 333 -7.02 -8.50 -11.87
N GLU A 334 -7.39 -7.71 -10.86
CA GLU A 334 -8.00 -6.41 -11.06
C GLU A 334 -6.99 -5.43 -11.65
N TYR A 335 -7.40 -4.76 -12.72
CA TYR A 335 -6.72 -3.59 -13.24
C TYR A 335 -6.62 -2.54 -12.14
N ALA A 336 -5.41 -2.05 -11.87
CA ALA A 336 -5.17 -1.06 -10.82
C ALA A 336 -6.12 0.16 -10.93
N THR A 337 -6.47 0.56 -12.16
CA THR A 337 -7.49 1.58 -12.46
C THR A 337 -8.88 1.24 -11.90
N LEU A 338 -9.36 0.02 -12.10
CA LEU A 338 -10.69 -0.40 -11.64
C LEU A 338 -10.73 -0.61 -10.14
N ARG A 339 -9.65 -1.17 -9.55
CA ARG A 339 -9.51 -1.31 -8.11
C ARG A 339 -9.53 0.05 -7.42
N ASN A 340 -8.72 0.99 -7.91
CA ASN A 340 -8.66 2.34 -7.36
C ASN A 340 -10.00 3.05 -7.52
N ARG A 341 -10.66 3.00 -8.68
CA ARG A 341 -12.01 3.57 -8.84
C ARG A 341 -13.01 3.00 -7.84
N ARG A 342 -13.05 1.69 -7.64
CA ARG A 342 -13.94 1.04 -6.64
C ARG A 342 -13.63 1.50 -5.23
N GLN A 343 -12.35 1.52 -4.85
CA GLN A 343 -11.91 1.99 -3.53
C GLN A 343 -12.29 3.45 -3.31
N THR A 344 -12.01 4.32 -4.28
CA THR A 344 -12.38 5.74 -4.23
C THR A 344 -13.89 5.90 -4.10
N THR A 345 -14.69 5.18 -4.89
CA THR A 345 -16.16 5.25 -4.80
C THR A 345 -16.66 4.83 -3.42
N THR A 346 -16.13 3.74 -2.88
CA THR A 346 -16.48 3.24 -1.53
C THR A 346 -16.09 4.25 -0.44
N MET A 347 -14.93 4.91 -0.59
CA MET A 347 -14.49 5.96 0.35
C MET A 347 -15.31 7.23 0.22
N GLN A 348 -15.71 7.62 -0.99
CA GLN A 348 -16.59 8.76 -1.25
C GLN A 348 -17.96 8.58 -0.60
N GLU A 349 -18.51 7.37 -0.60
CA GLU A 349 -19.76 7.07 0.13
C GLU A 349 -19.64 7.28 1.65
N GLN A 350 -18.42 7.16 2.20
CA GLN A 350 -18.13 7.36 3.63
C GLN A 350 -17.77 8.80 3.98
N MET A 351 -17.64 9.69 3.00
CA MET A 351 -17.31 11.10 3.24
C MET A 351 -18.45 11.85 3.91
N HIS A 352 -18.11 12.95 4.58
CA HIS A 352 -19.11 13.83 5.18
C HIS A 352 -20.06 14.36 4.10
N LYS A 353 -21.33 13.98 4.20
CA LYS A 353 -22.38 14.45 3.32
C LYS A 353 -22.70 15.92 3.62
N HIS A 354 -22.76 16.71 2.56
CA HIS A 354 -23.23 18.10 2.61
C HIS A 354 -24.74 18.15 2.32
N TYR A 355 -25.45 19.06 2.98
CA TYR A 355 -26.91 19.19 2.90
C TYR A 355 -27.31 20.65 2.66
N PHE A 356 -26.46 21.45 2.01
CA PHE A 356 -26.70 22.87 1.78
C PHE A 356 -28.01 23.08 1.00
N VAL A 357 -28.20 22.30 -0.06
CA VAL A 357 -29.38 22.38 -0.93
C VAL A 357 -30.65 21.98 -0.15
N ALA A 358 -30.60 20.87 0.58
CA ALA A 358 -31.74 20.43 1.37
C ALA A 358 -32.10 21.42 2.49
N ASN A 359 -31.10 22.02 3.14
CA ASN A 359 -31.30 23.03 4.19
C ASN A 359 -31.89 24.35 3.66
N GLU A 360 -31.51 24.74 2.44
CA GLU A 360 -32.07 25.92 1.76
C GLU A 360 -33.51 25.66 1.31
N ILE A 361 -33.73 24.58 0.55
CA ILE A 361 -35.04 24.20 0.00
C ILE A 361 -36.12 24.11 1.09
N ARG A 362 -35.76 23.61 2.27
CA ARG A 362 -36.67 23.45 3.41
C ARG A 362 -37.35 24.76 3.85
N GLN A 363 -36.77 25.92 3.55
CA GLN A 363 -37.28 27.23 3.99
C GLN A 363 -38.39 27.79 3.10
N HIS A 364 -38.63 27.19 1.91
CA HIS A 364 -39.54 27.75 0.91
C HIS A 364 -41.00 27.24 0.94
N PRO A 365 -41.31 25.98 1.33
CA PRO A 365 -42.69 25.53 1.45
C PRO A 365 -43.43 26.30 2.56
N ASP A 366 -44.56 26.92 2.23
CA ASP A 366 -45.34 27.73 3.16
C ASP A 366 -46.85 27.45 3.08
N LYS A 367 -47.48 27.39 4.26
CA LYS A 367 -48.89 27.04 4.39
C LYS A 367 -49.83 28.16 3.95
N ALA A 368 -49.49 29.41 4.25
CA ALA A 368 -50.34 30.57 3.94
C ALA A 368 -50.26 30.92 2.44
N ALA A 369 -49.05 30.92 1.90
CA ALA A 369 -48.74 31.13 0.49
C ALA A 369 -49.03 29.90 -0.37
N LYS A 370 -49.39 28.75 0.20
CA LYS A 370 -49.66 27.49 -0.52
C LYS A 370 -48.51 27.10 -1.47
N SER A 371 -47.28 27.44 -1.10
CA SER A 371 -46.08 27.12 -1.87
C SER A 371 -45.55 25.76 -1.47
N ILE A 372 -45.04 25.03 -2.47
CA ILE A 372 -44.42 23.71 -2.33
C ILE A 372 -43.13 23.70 -3.14
N VAL A 373 -42.16 22.88 -2.77
CA VAL A 373 -40.97 22.65 -3.61
C VAL A 373 -41.12 21.32 -4.32
N LEU A 374 -40.76 21.32 -5.61
CA LEU A 374 -40.67 20.15 -6.46
C LEU A 374 -39.20 19.90 -6.80
N VAL A 375 -38.71 18.69 -6.57
CA VAL A 375 -37.43 18.21 -7.07
C VAL A 375 -37.72 17.18 -8.14
N ILE A 376 -37.47 17.52 -9.40
CA ILE A 376 -37.91 16.76 -10.57
C ILE A 376 -36.71 16.12 -11.25
N ASP A 377 -36.77 14.80 -11.39
CA ASP A 377 -35.88 13.98 -12.19
C ASP A 377 -36.59 13.57 -13.48
N ARG A 378 -36.16 14.16 -14.60
CA ARG A 378 -36.81 13.92 -15.91
C ARG A 378 -36.40 12.59 -16.51
N GLU A 379 -35.20 12.09 -16.22
CA GLU A 379 -34.73 10.81 -16.76
C GLU A 379 -35.42 9.64 -16.06
N ALA A 380 -35.49 9.68 -14.72
CA ALA A 380 -36.20 8.68 -13.93
C ALA A 380 -37.72 8.90 -13.92
N LYS A 381 -38.22 9.97 -14.55
CA LYS A 381 -39.62 10.41 -14.54
C LYS A 381 -40.21 10.42 -13.13
N SER A 382 -39.46 10.96 -12.18
CA SER A 382 -39.84 10.99 -10.77
C SER A 382 -39.83 12.41 -10.21
N ALA A 383 -40.67 12.67 -9.20
CA ALA A 383 -40.71 13.95 -8.50
C ALA A 383 -40.84 13.75 -6.98
N ASP A 384 -40.00 14.45 -6.23
CA ASP A 384 -40.18 14.62 -4.80
C ASP A 384 -40.87 15.96 -4.52
N VAL A 385 -41.97 15.90 -3.77
CA VAL A 385 -42.80 17.05 -3.40
C VAL A 385 -42.58 17.35 -1.93
N ILE A 386 -42.00 18.51 -1.63
CA ILE A 386 -41.80 18.98 -0.25
C ILE A 386 -42.94 19.91 0.14
N LEU A 387 -43.70 19.48 1.16
CA LEU A 387 -44.81 20.20 1.76
C LEU A 387 -44.39 20.81 3.11
N PRO A 388 -45.03 21.91 3.55
CA PRO A 388 -44.77 22.45 4.89
C PRO A 388 -45.22 21.49 6.01
N ALA A 389 -46.19 20.61 5.76
CA ALA A 389 -46.63 19.51 6.62
C ALA A 389 -47.54 18.54 5.84
N GLY A 390 -47.97 17.44 6.46
CA GLY A 390 -49.04 16.57 5.90
C GLY A 390 -48.61 15.62 4.78
N ALA A 391 -47.32 15.30 4.66
CA ALA A 391 -46.79 14.43 3.61
C ALA A 391 -47.25 12.97 3.67
N SER A 392 -47.50 12.42 4.87
CA SER A 392 -47.90 11.00 5.05
C SER A 392 -49.13 10.64 4.22
N THR A 393 -49.05 9.60 3.38
CA THR A 393 -50.17 9.12 2.56
C THR A 393 -51.13 8.21 3.33
N GLU A 394 -50.71 7.71 4.50
CA GLU A 394 -51.49 6.78 5.34
C GLU A 394 -52.47 7.53 6.25
N ALA A 395 -52.18 8.79 6.59
CA ALA A 395 -53.04 9.65 7.40
C ALA A 395 -53.78 10.69 6.53
N ASN A 396 -55.06 10.90 6.80
CA ASN A 396 -55.86 11.93 6.12
C ASN A 396 -55.59 13.32 6.74
N ASN A 397 -54.40 13.87 6.46
CA ASN A 397 -53.86 15.11 7.04
C ASN A 397 -53.59 16.18 5.97
N GLU A 398 -54.44 16.26 4.96
CA GLU A 398 -54.27 17.19 3.83
C GLU A 398 -54.29 18.66 4.26
N ILE A 399 -53.43 19.47 3.64
CA ILE A 399 -53.45 20.92 3.82
C ILE A 399 -54.45 21.53 2.82
N PRO A 400 -55.39 22.39 3.27
CA PRO A 400 -56.32 23.07 2.38
C PRO A 400 -55.61 23.82 1.24
N GLY A 401 -55.89 23.41 0.00
CA GLY A 401 -55.27 23.98 -1.20
C GLY A 401 -53.99 23.29 -1.68
N MET A 402 -53.52 22.25 -0.98
CA MET A 402 -52.34 21.44 -1.36
C MET A 402 -52.69 19.94 -1.27
N ASN A 403 -53.73 19.54 -2.00
CA ASN A 403 -54.19 18.15 -2.03
C ASN A 403 -53.17 17.28 -2.79
N LYS A 404 -52.67 16.22 -2.13
CA LYS A 404 -51.63 15.32 -2.65
C LYS A 404 -52.06 14.65 -3.96
N GLY A 405 -53.28 14.12 -4.02
CA GLY A 405 -53.80 13.48 -5.23
C GLY A 405 -53.96 14.44 -6.42
N ARG A 406 -54.25 15.73 -6.17
CA ARG A 406 -54.28 16.76 -7.24
C ARG A 406 -52.89 17.12 -7.73
N ILE A 407 -51.92 17.23 -6.81
CA ILE A 407 -50.50 17.47 -7.16
C ILE A 407 -49.97 16.30 -7.98
N GLU A 408 -50.23 15.07 -7.55
CA GLU A 408 -49.82 13.86 -8.25
C GLU A 408 -50.40 13.80 -9.67
N ARG A 409 -51.71 14.04 -9.83
CA ARG A 409 -52.33 14.11 -11.17
C ARG A 409 -51.78 15.23 -12.04
N ALA A 410 -51.40 16.37 -11.46
CA ALA A 410 -50.80 17.47 -12.20
C ALA A 410 -49.41 17.08 -12.72
N LEU A 411 -48.59 16.45 -11.88
CA LEU A 411 -47.26 15.95 -12.27
C LEU A 411 -47.34 14.79 -13.29
N GLN A 412 -48.32 13.89 -13.15
CA GLN A 412 -48.57 12.82 -14.12
C GLN A 412 -48.93 13.36 -15.51
N LYS A 413 -49.69 14.45 -15.58
CA LYS A 413 -49.95 15.15 -16.86
C LYS A 413 -48.70 15.79 -17.47
N GLU A 414 -47.71 16.11 -16.66
CA GLU A 414 -46.39 16.60 -17.09
C GLU A 414 -45.40 15.46 -17.42
N GLY A 415 -45.84 14.19 -17.39
CA GLY A 415 -45.02 13.03 -17.77
C GLY A 415 -44.22 12.38 -16.62
N ILE A 416 -44.53 12.73 -15.36
CA ILE A 416 -43.92 12.11 -14.18
C ILE A 416 -44.71 10.88 -13.77
N GLU A 417 -44.03 9.74 -13.63
CA GLU A 417 -44.64 8.45 -13.31
C GLU A 417 -44.63 8.18 -11.79
N GLN A 418 -43.61 8.63 -11.08
CA GLN A 418 -43.45 8.41 -9.64
C GLN A 418 -43.44 9.72 -8.86
N VAL A 419 -44.32 9.85 -7.87
CA VAL A 419 -44.41 11.04 -7.00
C VAL A 419 -44.27 10.63 -5.54
N ARG A 420 -43.34 11.27 -4.83
CA ARG A 420 -43.10 11.05 -3.39
C ARG A 420 -43.34 12.34 -2.62
N PHE A 421 -43.94 12.24 -1.44
CA PHE A 421 -44.25 13.40 -0.60
C PHE A 421 -43.39 13.41 0.65
N TYR A 422 -42.84 14.58 0.96
CA TYR A 422 -42.00 14.82 2.13
C TYR A 422 -42.44 16.08 2.86
N ASN A 423 -42.13 16.14 4.15
CA ASN A 423 -42.26 17.35 4.96
C ASN A 423 -40.95 18.13 4.93
N THR A 424 -40.98 19.38 5.38
CA THR A 424 -39.78 20.15 5.67
C THR A 424 -38.96 19.55 6.82
N ASP A 425 -39.58 18.83 7.76
CA ASP A 425 -38.91 18.21 8.90
C ASP A 425 -39.59 16.95 9.45
N GLY A 426 -38.97 16.34 10.45
CA GLY A 426 -39.48 15.22 11.23
C GLY A 426 -39.23 13.87 10.55
N ALA A 427 -39.99 12.85 10.94
CA ALA A 427 -39.82 11.48 10.42
C ALA A 427 -40.00 11.35 8.89
N LEU A 428 -40.70 12.30 8.27
CA LEU A 428 -40.85 12.42 6.81
C LEU A 428 -40.11 13.64 6.24
N GLY A 429 -39.13 14.17 6.97
CA GLY A 429 -38.35 15.34 6.57
C GLY A 429 -37.52 15.07 5.32
N TYR A 430 -37.55 16.00 4.36
CA TYR A 430 -36.73 15.93 3.16
C TYR A 430 -35.29 16.30 3.47
N ARG A 431 -34.38 15.31 3.43
CA ARG A 431 -32.97 15.52 3.76
C ARG A 431 -31.99 14.66 2.95
N PRO A 432 -32.06 14.68 1.60
CA PRO A 432 -31.02 14.07 0.78
C PRO A 432 -29.74 14.92 0.80
N ASP A 433 -28.59 14.31 0.54
CA ASP A 433 -27.32 15.03 0.41
C ASP A 433 -27.22 15.78 -0.93
N ASP A 434 -26.32 16.75 -1.01
CA ASP A 434 -26.22 17.67 -2.15
C ASP A 434 -25.95 16.96 -3.50
N SER A 435 -25.31 15.78 -3.50
CA SER A 435 -25.10 14.98 -4.73
C SER A 435 -26.41 14.48 -5.34
N TYR A 436 -27.45 14.31 -4.51
CA TYR A 436 -28.77 13.84 -4.95
C TYR A 436 -29.43 14.76 -5.96
N PHE A 437 -29.12 16.06 -5.91
CA PHE A 437 -29.72 17.07 -6.78
C PHE A 437 -29.04 17.17 -8.16
N ASN A 438 -28.02 16.34 -8.42
CA ASN A 438 -27.36 16.30 -9.71
C ASN A 438 -28.35 16.02 -10.84
N GLU A 439 -28.33 16.87 -11.87
CA GLU A 439 -29.20 16.80 -13.04
C GLU A 439 -30.72 16.90 -12.74
N LYS A 440 -31.10 17.22 -11.50
CA LYS A 440 -32.49 17.42 -11.09
C LYS A 440 -32.86 18.90 -11.09
N MET A 441 -34.10 19.16 -11.48
CA MET A 441 -34.66 20.51 -11.50
C MET A 441 -35.37 20.78 -10.17
N VAL A 442 -34.93 21.81 -9.44
CA VAL A 442 -35.57 22.25 -8.19
C VAL A 442 -36.43 23.47 -8.47
N THR A 443 -37.72 23.39 -8.15
CA THR A 443 -38.69 24.44 -8.49
C THR A 443 -39.64 24.72 -7.34
N LEU A 444 -39.83 25.99 -7.01
CA LEU A 444 -40.90 26.46 -6.15
C LEU A 444 -42.19 26.56 -6.96
N ALA A 445 -43.25 25.91 -6.51
CA ALA A 445 -44.52 25.84 -7.22
C ALA A 445 -45.71 26.06 -6.29
N ARG A 446 -46.89 26.29 -6.87
CA ARG A 446 -48.18 26.35 -6.18
C ARG A 446 -49.23 25.60 -6.97
N LEU A 447 -50.08 24.85 -6.29
CA LEU A 447 -51.24 24.22 -6.92
C LEU A 447 -52.35 25.27 -7.15
N ARG A 448 -52.71 25.52 -8.42
CA ARG A 448 -53.91 26.28 -8.79
C ARG A 448 -54.88 25.36 -9.53
N ASN A 449 -56.06 25.16 -8.95
CA ASN A 449 -57.08 24.24 -9.46
C ASN A 449 -56.54 22.81 -9.66
N TYR A 450 -56.13 22.47 -10.88
CA TYR A 450 -55.61 21.16 -11.31
C TYR A 450 -54.25 21.25 -12.02
N THR A 451 -53.57 22.40 -11.94
CA THR A 451 -52.28 22.63 -12.58
C THR A 451 -51.27 23.18 -11.56
N LEU A 452 -49.99 22.85 -11.75
CA LEU A 452 -48.89 23.37 -10.96
C LEU A 452 -48.37 24.64 -11.63
N GLU A 453 -48.53 25.78 -10.96
CA GLU A 453 -47.94 27.04 -11.35
C GLU A 453 -46.50 27.10 -10.81
N LYS A 454 -45.51 27.19 -11.71
CA LYS A 454 -44.09 27.35 -11.34
C LYS A 454 -43.84 28.81 -10.97
N LEU A 455 -43.41 29.05 -9.74
CA LEU A 455 -43.15 30.39 -9.21
C LEU A 455 -41.70 30.83 -9.47
N SER A 456 -40.74 29.93 -9.20
CA SER A 456 -39.32 30.16 -9.46
C SER A 456 -38.55 28.83 -9.53
N THR A 457 -37.40 28.84 -10.21
CA THR A 457 -36.43 27.73 -10.18
C THR A 457 -35.33 28.10 -9.20
N LEU A 458 -34.96 27.17 -8.32
CA LEU A 458 -33.84 27.35 -7.38
C LEU A 458 -32.57 26.83 -8.06
N ASP A 459 -31.52 27.65 -8.12
CA ASP A 459 -30.23 27.25 -8.69
C ASP A 459 -29.42 26.48 -7.64
N VAL A 460 -29.29 25.18 -7.85
CA VAL A 460 -28.55 24.26 -6.98
C VAL A 460 -27.17 23.91 -7.54
N SER A 461 -26.80 24.47 -8.70
CA SER A 461 -25.65 24.04 -9.49
C SER A 461 -24.33 24.20 -8.72
N GLU A 462 -24.17 25.28 -7.94
CA GLU A 462 -22.95 25.52 -7.18
C GLU A 462 -22.75 24.50 -6.05
N ALA A 463 -23.82 24.20 -5.31
CA ALA A 463 -23.77 23.25 -4.20
C ALA A 463 -23.60 21.80 -4.69
N VAL A 464 -24.27 21.44 -5.79
CA VAL A 464 -24.09 20.14 -6.47
C VAL A 464 -22.66 19.98 -6.99
N ARG A 465 -22.10 21.02 -7.65
CA ARG A 465 -20.72 21.00 -8.14
C ARG A 465 -19.72 20.76 -7.02
N ARG A 466 -19.88 21.46 -5.89
CA ARG A 466 -19.02 21.28 -4.69
C ARG A 466 -19.16 19.88 -4.07
N ALA A 467 -20.32 19.24 -4.20
CA ALA A 467 -20.55 17.90 -3.66
C ALA A 467 -20.04 16.77 -4.58
N ASN A 468 -20.06 16.97 -5.90
CA ASN A 468 -19.74 15.92 -6.89
C ASN A 468 -18.33 16.02 -7.48
N GLU A 469 -17.74 17.22 -7.57
CA GLU A 469 -16.46 17.43 -8.24
C GLU A 469 -15.46 18.09 -7.29
N VAL A 470 -14.53 17.29 -6.78
CA VAL A 470 -13.33 17.83 -6.13
C VAL A 470 -12.34 18.16 -7.23
N GLY A 471 -12.31 19.43 -7.64
CA GLY A 471 -11.26 19.95 -8.49
C GLY A 471 -9.92 20.01 -7.74
N PHE A 472 -8.81 19.93 -8.49
CA PHE A 472 -7.47 20.04 -7.93
C PHE A 472 -6.69 21.14 -8.64
N ASP A 473 -6.25 22.15 -7.90
CA ASP A 473 -5.37 23.21 -8.37
C ASP A 473 -3.97 22.66 -8.72
N ALA A 474 -3.51 21.65 -7.97
CA ALA A 474 -2.24 20.99 -8.21
C ALA A 474 -2.26 19.53 -7.77
N VAL A 475 -1.67 18.67 -8.60
CA VAL A 475 -1.37 17.28 -8.24
C VAL A 475 0.03 16.96 -8.73
N GLN A 476 0.95 16.57 -7.85
CA GLN A 476 2.34 16.26 -8.24
C GLN A 476 2.95 15.15 -7.39
N MET A 477 3.79 14.33 -8.01
CA MET A 477 4.59 13.33 -7.30
C MET A 477 5.93 13.98 -6.91
N ILE A 478 6.20 14.09 -5.61
CA ILE A 478 7.40 14.74 -5.04
C ILE A 478 8.15 13.79 -4.10
N GLN A 479 9.43 14.04 -3.86
CA GLN A 479 10.24 13.24 -2.94
C GLN A 479 10.49 13.99 -1.62
N ASP A 480 10.46 13.25 -0.52
CA ASP A 480 10.94 13.73 0.78
C ASP A 480 12.48 13.67 0.88
N ASP A 481 13.02 14.16 2.01
CA ASP A 481 14.48 14.13 2.28
C ASP A 481 15.07 12.72 2.42
N LYS A 482 14.22 11.69 2.58
CA LYS A 482 14.59 10.27 2.66
C LYS A 482 14.43 9.55 1.31
N ASN A 483 14.20 10.28 0.22
CA ASN A 483 13.93 9.76 -1.13
C ASN A 483 12.65 8.92 -1.24
N ARG A 484 11.68 9.07 -0.34
CA ARG A 484 10.37 8.45 -0.45
C ARG A 484 9.45 9.30 -1.33
N TRP A 485 8.66 8.64 -2.16
CA TRP A 485 7.70 9.30 -3.03
C TRP A 485 6.40 9.62 -2.29
N ALA A 486 5.97 10.88 -2.37
CA ALA A 486 4.70 11.37 -1.86
C ALA A 486 3.90 12.02 -3.00
N LEU A 487 2.59 11.85 -2.97
CA LEU A 487 1.65 12.54 -3.85
C LEU A 487 1.18 13.82 -3.14
N TYR A 488 1.61 14.97 -3.65
CA TYR A 488 1.10 16.28 -3.25
C TYR A 488 -0.22 16.55 -3.98
N ILE A 489 -1.23 16.95 -3.22
CA ILE A 489 -2.59 17.21 -3.68
C ILE A 489 -3.02 18.56 -3.11
N LYS A 490 -3.42 19.49 -3.98
CA LYS A 490 -4.06 20.75 -3.62
C LYS A 490 -5.49 20.78 -4.17
N PRO A 491 -6.51 20.50 -3.35
CA PRO A 491 -7.90 20.64 -3.73
C PRO A 491 -8.27 22.12 -3.93
N GLU A 492 -9.18 22.41 -4.85
CA GLU A 492 -9.70 23.77 -5.04
C GLU A 492 -10.26 24.33 -3.72
N ASN A 493 -9.87 25.55 -3.38
CA ASN A 493 -10.30 26.26 -2.15
C ASN A 493 -9.89 25.60 -0.82
N LYS A 494 -8.92 24.67 -0.82
CA LYS A 494 -8.34 24.08 0.39
C LYS A 494 -6.81 24.19 0.38
N GLU A 495 -6.19 24.06 1.55
CA GLU A 495 -4.74 23.93 1.67
C GLU A 495 -4.26 22.60 1.08
N GLY A 496 -3.13 22.64 0.37
CA GLY A 496 -2.50 21.45 -0.17
C GLY A 496 -1.75 20.63 0.89
N TYR A 497 -1.72 19.33 0.69
CA TYR A 497 -1.03 18.39 1.57
C TYR A 497 -0.42 17.23 0.77
N SER A 498 0.49 16.50 1.39
CA SER A 498 1.09 15.30 0.77
C SER A 498 0.55 14.03 1.41
N VAL A 499 0.49 12.95 0.63
CA VAL A 499 0.16 11.61 1.13
C VAL A 499 1.18 10.62 0.57
N TYR A 500 1.63 9.65 1.35
CA TYR A 500 2.50 8.58 0.87
C TYR A 500 1.67 7.47 0.20
N PRO A 501 1.73 7.31 -1.13
CA PRO A 501 0.92 6.30 -1.81
C PRO A 501 1.48 4.89 -1.58
N ASP A 502 0.61 3.90 -1.76
CA ASP A 502 1.02 2.50 -1.79
C ASP A 502 2.04 2.24 -2.90
N LYS A 503 2.97 1.30 -2.66
CA LYS A 503 4.03 0.96 -3.61
C LYS A 503 3.49 0.58 -5.00
N GLU A 504 2.33 -0.08 -5.06
CA GLU A 504 1.67 -0.45 -6.32
C GLU A 504 1.26 0.80 -7.12
N ASP A 505 0.69 1.81 -6.47
CA ASP A 505 0.28 3.07 -7.10
C ASP A 505 1.48 3.92 -7.51
N VAL A 506 2.53 3.97 -6.68
CA VAL A 506 3.80 4.64 -7.04
C VAL A 506 4.39 3.98 -8.29
N ASN A 507 4.48 2.65 -8.30
CA ASN A 507 4.99 1.90 -9.44
C ASN A 507 4.15 2.15 -10.69
N ARG A 508 2.82 2.14 -10.57
CA ARG A 508 1.90 2.44 -11.68
C ARG A 508 2.04 3.87 -12.20
N PHE A 509 2.19 4.85 -11.31
CA PHE A 509 2.38 6.25 -11.71
C PHE A 509 3.67 6.38 -12.53
N PHE A 510 4.78 5.83 -12.04
CA PHE A 510 6.06 5.92 -12.75
C PHE A 510 6.16 5.02 -13.97
N SER A 511 5.47 3.87 -13.99
CA SER A 511 5.34 3.07 -15.20
C SER A 511 4.58 3.89 -16.24
N THR A 512 3.40 4.43 -15.91
CA THR A 512 2.60 5.25 -16.83
C THR A 512 3.35 6.51 -17.29
N LEU A 513 4.03 7.22 -16.39
CA LEU A 513 4.80 8.42 -16.71
C LEU A 513 5.91 8.12 -17.71
N LYS A 514 6.56 6.96 -17.57
CA LYS A 514 7.61 6.49 -18.49
C LYS A 514 7.04 5.82 -19.74
N GLN A 515 5.74 5.61 -19.88
CA GLN A 515 5.19 4.72 -20.92
C GLN A 515 4.18 5.41 -21.84
N ALA A 516 3.33 6.28 -21.29
CA ALA A 516 2.29 6.99 -22.03
C ALA A 516 2.04 8.37 -21.41
N MET A 517 2.76 9.40 -21.87
CA MET A 517 2.59 10.77 -21.38
C MET A 517 1.14 11.26 -21.53
N ASP A 518 0.42 10.84 -22.57
CA ASP A 518 -0.98 11.27 -22.76
C ASP A 518 -1.97 10.66 -21.75
N ASN A 519 -1.59 9.58 -21.08
CA ASN A 519 -2.43 8.92 -20.06
C ASN A 519 -1.96 9.21 -18.63
N ILE A 520 -0.83 9.91 -18.44
CA ILE A 520 -0.32 10.19 -17.10
C ILE A 520 -1.25 11.11 -16.33
N ASP A 521 -1.90 12.07 -17.00
CA ASP A 521 -2.81 13.00 -16.34
C ASP A 521 -4.06 12.27 -15.83
N LYS A 522 -4.53 11.25 -16.57
CA LYS A 522 -5.63 10.38 -16.11
C LYS A 522 -5.25 9.59 -14.86
N VAL A 523 -4.06 8.98 -14.86
CA VAL A 523 -3.58 8.21 -13.68
C VAL A 523 -3.32 9.15 -12.51
N ARG A 524 -2.73 10.32 -12.76
CA ARG A 524 -2.47 11.34 -11.75
C ARG A 524 -3.77 11.80 -11.08
N MET A 525 -4.80 12.14 -11.87
CA MET A 525 -6.09 12.57 -11.34
C MET A 525 -6.83 11.44 -10.62
N GLU A 526 -6.76 10.22 -11.14
CA GLU A 526 -7.34 9.06 -10.46
C GLU A 526 -6.70 8.81 -9.09
N LEU A 527 -5.37 8.90 -9.00
CA LEU A 527 -4.66 8.82 -7.72
C LEU A 527 -5.00 10.00 -6.81
N ALA A 528 -5.12 11.22 -7.36
CA ALA A 528 -5.53 12.39 -6.59
C ALA A 528 -6.89 12.19 -5.92
N HIS A 529 -7.91 11.75 -6.67
CA HIS A 529 -9.23 11.47 -6.11
C HIS A 529 -9.18 10.35 -5.05
N LYS A 530 -8.43 9.27 -5.31
CA LYS A 530 -8.27 8.17 -4.35
C LYS A 530 -7.68 8.65 -3.02
N TYR A 531 -6.52 9.31 -3.09
CA TYR A 531 -5.80 9.73 -1.89
C TYR A 531 -6.42 10.96 -1.21
N TYR A 532 -7.15 11.78 -1.95
CA TYR A 532 -8.01 12.81 -1.37
C TYR A 532 -9.12 12.18 -0.52
N ALA A 533 -9.92 11.26 -1.09
CA ALA A 533 -10.99 10.59 -0.36
C ALA A 533 -10.44 9.82 0.86
N LEU A 534 -9.32 9.12 0.69
CA LEU A 534 -8.67 8.40 1.78
C LEU A 534 -8.19 9.33 2.91
N ALA A 535 -7.62 10.49 2.58
CA ALA A 535 -7.12 11.45 3.56
C ALA A 535 -8.25 12.23 4.28
N GLU A 536 -9.42 12.38 3.66
CA GLU A 536 -10.60 12.94 4.33
C GLU A 536 -11.21 11.94 5.33
N VAL A 537 -11.15 10.64 5.04
CA VAL A 537 -11.57 9.58 5.98
C VAL A 537 -10.52 9.35 7.08
N LYS A 538 -9.23 9.49 6.76
CA LYS A 538 -8.09 9.30 7.67
C LYS A 538 -7.14 10.49 7.63
N PRO A 539 -7.40 11.55 8.42
CA PRO A 539 -6.59 12.77 8.44
C PRO A 539 -5.11 12.55 8.77
N ASP A 540 -4.78 11.52 9.55
CA ASP A 540 -3.40 11.17 9.95
C ASP A 540 -2.48 10.81 8.77
N LEU A 541 -3.06 10.54 7.59
CA LEU A 541 -2.29 10.30 6.36
C LEU A 541 -1.78 11.58 5.70
N LYS A 542 -2.27 12.76 6.11
CA LYS A 542 -1.83 14.06 5.59
C LYS A 542 -0.45 14.37 6.18
N VAL A 543 0.50 14.62 5.29
CA VAL A 543 1.89 14.93 5.62
C VAL A 543 2.24 16.29 5.04
N ASP A 544 2.80 17.14 5.88
CA ASP A 544 3.39 18.39 5.44
C ASP A 544 4.86 18.14 5.03
N LEU A 545 5.17 18.43 3.75
CA LEU A 545 6.53 18.35 3.21
C LEU A 545 7.16 19.72 3.00
N PHE A 546 6.46 20.79 3.37
CA PHE A 546 6.86 22.18 3.14
C PHE A 546 7.15 22.93 4.45
N GLY A 547 6.56 22.51 5.57
CA GLY A 547 6.90 22.97 6.91
C GLY A 547 8.18 22.35 7.49
N SER A 548 8.59 22.87 8.64
CA SER A 548 9.71 22.36 9.45
C SER A 548 9.17 21.65 10.69
N ASP A 549 9.67 20.45 10.99
CA ASP A 549 9.29 19.63 12.17
C ASP A 549 9.72 20.22 13.53
N THR A 550 10.22 21.46 13.55
CA THR A 550 10.80 22.12 14.72
C THR A 550 9.85 23.21 15.25
N PRO A 551 8.88 22.87 16.11
CA PRO A 551 7.91 23.83 16.65
C PRO A 551 8.55 24.87 17.59
N GLU A 552 9.79 24.66 18.04
CA GLU A 552 10.51 25.53 18.96
C GLU A 552 11.27 26.68 18.26
N ILE A 553 11.36 26.68 16.92
CA ILE A 553 12.14 27.69 16.20
C ILE A 553 11.26 28.87 15.82
N ASP A 554 11.57 30.06 16.37
CA ASP A 554 10.94 31.31 15.95
C ASP A 554 11.40 31.69 14.53
N LEU A 555 10.52 31.44 13.56
CA LEU A 555 10.74 31.75 12.14
C LEU A 555 10.87 33.26 11.88
N ASN A 556 10.42 34.13 12.79
CA ASN A 556 10.52 35.59 12.63
C ASN A 556 11.96 36.09 12.70
N ARG A 557 12.87 35.31 13.30
CA ARG A 557 14.31 35.60 13.33
C ARG A 557 14.98 35.49 11.96
N ILE A 558 14.36 34.74 11.04
CA ILE A 558 14.84 34.56 9.67
C ILE A 558 14.28 35.70 8.81
N GLN A 559 15.09 36.74 8.63
CA GLN A 559 14.68 37.98 7.95
C GLN A 559 14.73 37.87 6.42
N ARG A 560 15.71 37.14 5.88
CA ARG A 560 15.88 37.00 4.43
C ARG A 560 16.45 35.64 4.08
N VAL A 561 15.90 35.00 3.05
CA VAL A 561 16.43 33.74 2.53
C VAL A 561 16.61 33.84 1.01
N ALA A 562 17.78 33.45 0.52
CA ALA A 562 18.09 33.36 -0.89
C ALA A 562 18.61 31.96 -1.22
N ILE A 563 17.99 31.32 -2.21
CA ILE A 563 18.42 30.00 -2.70
C ILE A 563 18.79 30.13 -4.18
N PHE A 564 19.99 29.70 -4.55
CA PHE A 564 20.53 29.87 -5.89
C PHE A 564 21.42 28.70 -6.32
N LYS A 565 21.57 28.52 -7.64
CA LYS A 565 22.46 27.52 -8.25
C LYS A 565 23.84 28.14 -8.51
N THR A 566 24.89 27.45 -8.12
CA THR A 566 26.29 27.81 -8.40
C THR A 566 26.89 26.83 -9.41
N ARG A 567 27.93 27.27 -10.15
CA ARG A 567 28.61 26.43 -11.14
C ARG A 567 29.52 25.35 -10.52
N GLN A 568 29.93 25.51 -9.27
CA GLN A 568 30.92 24.67 -8.60
C GLN A 568 30.32 23.87 -7.42
N ASP A 569 29.40 24.44 -6.65
CA ASP A 569 28.94 23.88 -5.38
C ASP A 569 27.45 23.48 -5.35
N GLY A 570 26.83 23.34 -6.52
CA GLY A 570 25.44 22.96 -6.65
C GLY A 570 24.46 24.03 -6.14
N ILE A 571 23.37 23.59 -5.50
CA ILE A 571 22.29 24.46 -5.02
C ILE A 571 22.62 24.88 -3.58
N GLN A 572 22.59 26.19 -3.30
CA GLN A 572 22.94 26.74 -1.99
C GLN A 572 21.82 27.63 -1.45
N CYS A 573 21.64 27.60 -0.12
CA CYS A 573 20.74 28.46 0.65
C CYS A 573 21.57 29.39 1.54
N VAL A 574 21.30 30.69 1.45
CA VAL A 574 21.85 31.73 2.31
C VAL A 574 20.70 32.37 3.08
N ALA A 575 20.84 32.47 4.40
CA ALA A 575 19.88 33.11 5.27
C ALA A 575 20.52 34.30 6.03
N THR A 576 19.72 35.34 6.25
CA THR A 576 19.99 36.41 7.22
C THR A 576 19.17 36.13 8.46
N ILE A 577 19.84 35.83 9.57
CA ILE A 577 19.21 35.51 10.86
C ILE A 577 19.70 36.56 11.87
N ASP A 578 18.78 37.19 12.59
CA ASP A 578 19.07 38.26 13.58
C ASP A 578 19.96 39.40 13.02
N GLY A 579 19.73 39.80 11.76
CA GLY A 579 20.53 40.83 11.08
C GLY A 579 21.89 40.36 10.54
N GLN A 580 22.33 39.14 10.86
CA GLN A 580 23.59 38.58 10.38
C GLN A 580 23.39 37.66 9.18
N LYS A 581 24.10 37.95 8.08
CA LYS A 581 24.14 37.09 6.88
C LYS A 581 25.05 35.89 7.15
N LEU A 582 24.48 34.68 7.10
CA LEU A 582 25.20 33.43 7.35
C LEU A 582 25.86 32.88 6.09
N GLN A 583 26.79 31.94 6.29
CA GLN A 583 27.46 31.24 5.19
C GLN A 583 26.47 30.32 4.44
N PRO A 584 26.59 30.20 3.11
CA PRO A 584 25.71 29.35 2.32
C PRO A 584 25.77 27.88 2.77
N ARG A 585 24.61 27.21 2.87
CA ARG A 585 24.50 25.76 3.12
C ARG A 585 23.94 25.05 1.88
N SER A 586 24.36 23.82 1.66
CA SER A 586 23.93 23.02 0.50
C SER A 586 22.44 22.65 0.61
N VAL A 587 21.75 22.64 -0.52
CA VAL A 587 20.34 22.27 -0.67
C VAL A 587 20.25 21.06 -1.59
N THR A 588 19.47 20.06 -1.18
CA THR A 588 19.30 18.86 -2.01
C THR A 588 18.46 19.16 -3.26
N PRO A 589 18.63 18.40 -4.36
CA PRO A 589 17.76 18.53 -5.53
C PRO A 589 16.26 18.41 -5.20
N GLN A 590 15.91 17.56 -4.23
CA GLN A 590 14.54 17.34 -3.76
C GLN A 590 14.00 18.57 -3.02
N GLN A 591 14.80 19.16 -2.12
CA GLN A 591 14.43 20.40 -1.43
C GLN A 591 14.27 21.56 -2.41
N TRP A 592 15.12 21.62 -3.44
CA TRP A 592 14.98 22.59 -4.53
C TRP A 592 13.72 22.37 -5.35
N GLN A 593 13.40 21.12 -5.71
CA GLN A 593 12.17 20.80 -6.43
C GLN A 593 10.95 21.24 -5.63
N ARG A 594 10.87 20.90 -4.34
CA ARG A 594 9.77 21.30 -3.45
C ARG A 594 9.60 22.83 -3.36
N MET A 595 10.67 23.62 -3.46
CA MET A 595 10.56 25.09 -3.53
C MET A 595 9.69 25.59 -4.70
N TRP A 596 9.70 24.87 -5.83
CA TRP A 596 8.91 25.23 -7.02
C TRP A 596 7.49 24.67 -6.99
N VAL A 597 7.19 23.79 -6.04
CA VAL A 597 5.86 23.20 -5.83
C VAL A 597 5.11 23.90 -4.70
N ALA A 598 5.84 24.46 -3.71
CA ALA A 598 5.28 25.13 -2.54
C ALA A 598 4.33 26.28 -2.92
N GLU A 599 3.19 26.36 -2.22
CA GLU A 599 2.20 27.43 -2.40
C GLU A 599 2.77 28.80 -1.98
N ASP A 600 3.35 28.86 -0.77
CA ASP A 600 4.16 29.98 -0.32
C ASP A 600 5.63 29.64 -0.47
N ARG A 601 6.22 30.07 -1.59
CA ARG A 601 7.64 29.87 -1.87
C ARG A 601 8.53 30.52 -0.81
N ASP A 602 8.17 31.70 -0.30
CA ASP A 602 9.01 32.42 0.65
C ASP A 602 8.82 31.90 2.08
N GLY A 603 7.63 31.42 2.43
CA GLY A 603 7.36 30.56 3.58
C GLY A 603 8.21 29.28 3.56
N TYR A 604 8.16 28.51 2.46
CA TYR A 604 8.97 27.30 2.32
C TYR A 604 10.47 27.58 2.43
N LYS A 605 10.97 28.67 1.83
CA LYS A 605 12.38 29.06 2.00
C LYS A 605 12.73 29.34 3.45
N ARG A 606 11.84 29.98 4.21
CA ARG A 606 12.04 30.24 5.66
C ARG A 606 12.07 28.93 6.44
N HIS A 607 11.15 28.00 6.19
CA HIS A 607 11.17 26.67 6.82
C HIS A 607 12.41 25.85 6.44
N LEU A 608 12.80 25.87 5.17
CA LEU A 608 14.02 25.20 4.72
C LEU A 608 15.27 25.82 5.35
N ALA A 609 15.33 27.14 5.48
CA ALA A 609 16.40 27.81 6.21
C ALA A 609 16.36 27.45 7.71
N ALA A 610 15.18 27.34 8.33
CA ALA A 610 15.04 26.91 9.71
C ALA A 610 15.65 25.52 9.93
N THR A 611 15.36 24.57 9.04
CA THR A 611 15.94 23.22 9.08
C THR A 611 17.44 23.24 8.83
N LEU A 612 17.90 23.98 7.81
CA LEU A 612 19.32 24.02 7.43
C LEU A 612 20.18 24.74 8.46
N PHE A 613 19.65 25.73 9.19
CA PHE A 613 20.37 26.55 10.17
C PHE A 613 19.85 26.35 11.60
N ALA A 614 19.25 25.19 11.90
CA ALA A 614 18.66 24.88 13.20
C ALA A 614 19.65 25.08 14.36
N ASP A 615 20.93 24.75 14.14
CA ASP A 615 22.03 24.94 15.08
C ASP A 615 22.30 26.40 15.45
N VAL A 616 22.08 27.34 14.53
CA VAL A 616 22.27 28.79 14.76
C VAL A 616 21.05 29.37 15.45
N LEU A 617 19.86 28.92 15.05
CA LEU A 617 18.60 29.37 15.63
C LEU A 617 18.48 28.92 17.10
N GLN A 618 18.85 27.68 17.42
CA GLN A 618 18.85 27.19 18.81
C GLN A 618 19.88 27.92 19.69
N LYS A 619 21.06 28.28 19.16
CA LYS A 619 22.09 29.03 19.93
C LYS A 619 21.72 30.49 20.20
N GLY A 620 20.94 31.13 19.32
CA GLY A 620 20.53 32.52 19.55
C GLY A 620 19.36 32.68 20.53
N GLN A 621 18.59 31.62 20.79
CA GLN A 621 17.57 31.62 21.85
C GLN A 621 18.20 31.80 23.23
N SER A 622 19.32 31.11 23.52
CA SER A 622 20.06 31.28 24.78
C SER A 622 20.73 32.66 24.98
N VAL A 623 20.92 33.45 23.92
CA VAL A 623 21.54 34.79 23.99
C VAL A 623 20.48 35.89 24.06
N GLY A 624 19.28 35.64 23.55
CA GLY A 624 18.13 36.55 23.63
C GLY A 624 17.60 36.70 25.05
N GLU A 625 17.56 35.60 25.81
CA GLU A 625 17.14 35.61 27.23
C GLU A 625 18.12 36.40 28.11
N GLN A 626 19.42 36.31 27.85
CA GLN A 626 20.45 37.09 28.58
C GLN A 626 20.36 38.61 28.32
N LYS A 627 19.94 39.03 27.12
CA LYS A 627 19.78 40.46 26.78
C LYS A 627 18.46 41.05 27.27
N ALA A 628 17.41 40.24 27.40
CA ALA A 628 16.15 40.65 28.00
C ALA A 628 16.31 40.90 29.51
N GLU A 629 17.13 40.09 30.21
CA GLU A 629 17.47 40.31 31.62
C GLU A 629 18.37 41.53 31.86
N GLU A 630 19.25 41.88 30.91
CA GLU A 630 20.09 43.10 31.00
C GLU A 630 19.31 44.41 30.77
N GLN A 631 18.24 44.39 29.95
CA GLN A 631 17.40 45.58 29.74
C GLN A 631 16.43 45.85 30.90
N VAL A 632 15.97 44.81 31.60
CA VAL A 632 15.15 44.97 32.81
C VAL A 632 16.01 45.44 34.01
N ARG A 633 17.30 45.11 34.04
CA ARG A 633 18.24 45.53 35.09
C ARG A 633 18.65 47.02 35.05
N GLN A 634 18.44 47.74 33.94
CA GLN A 634 18.86 49.15 33.82
C GLN A 634 17.80 50.19 34.18
N GLN A 635 16.59 49.77 34.61
CA GLN A 635 15.52 50.73 34.92
C GLN A 635 15.19 50.96 36.39
N ASN A 636 15.81 50.27 37.36
CA ASN A 636 15.50 50.51 38.77
C ASN A 636 16.76 50.50 39.68
N GLU A 637 17.35 51.67 39.89
CA GLU A 637 18.11 51.98 41.11
C GLU A 637 17.45 53.15 41.86
N THR A 638 16.88 52.88 43.04
CA THR A 638 16.82 53.78 44.22
C THR A 638 16.47 52.96 45.48
N VAL A 639 17.51 52.41 46.14
CA VAL A 639 17.88 52.38 47.60
C VAL A 639 16.76 52.47 48.69
N PRO A 640 16.84 51.82 49.90
CA PRO A 640 17.55 50.61 50.38
C PRO A 640 16.75 49.63 51.32
N GLU A 641 17.37 48.46 51.57
CA GLU A 641 17.39 47.62 52.81
C GLU A 641 16.09 47.07 53.45
N ASN A 642 15.89 45.75 53.35
CA ASN A 642 16.20 44.85 54.48
C ASN A 642 16.35 43.36 54.06
N ARG A 643 17.28 42.69 54.75
CA ARG A 643 17.69 41.28 54.65
C ARG A 643 16.54 40.26 54.77
N SER A 644 16.60 39.19 53.96
CA SER A 644 16.84 37.82 54.48
C SER A 644 16.94 36.77 53.37
N GLU A 645 18.09 36.10 53.37
CA GLU A 645 18.32 34.68 53.08
C GLU A 645 18.27 34.15 51.63
N GLU A 646 19.49 33.89 51.15
CA GLU A 646 19.87 32.99 50.06
C GLU A 646 19.38 31.56 50.33
N THR A 647 18.84 30.90 49.30
CA THR A 647 19.03 29.44 49.13
C THR A 647 19.28 29.10 47.67
N ASN A 648 20.46 28.48 47.46
CA ASN A 648 21.06 27.98 46.23
C ASN A 648 20.13 27.25 45.25
N ASP A 649 20.22 27.60 43.96
CA ASP A 649 19.57 26.91 42.84
C ASP A 649 20.61 26.21 41.95
N GLU A 650 21.43 25.33 42.56
CA GLU A 650 22.34 24.42 41.86
C GLU A 650 21.91 22.96 42.10
N ASN A 651 20.87 22.50 41.38
CA ASN A 651 20.65 21.12 40.90
C ASN A 651 19.17 20.87 40.61
N MET A 652 18.72 21.14 39.38
CA MET A 652 17.38 20.72 38.92
C MET A 652 17.50 19.48 38.04
N SER A 653 16.81 18.40 38.39
CA SER A 653 16.86 17.15 37.64
C SER A 653 16.05 17.22 36.33
N PRO A 654 16.41 16.46 35.29
CA PRO A 654 15.62 16.39 34.04
C PRO A 654 14.16 15.99 34.24
N LYS A 655 13.87 15.18 35.26
CA LYS A 655 12.49 14.79 35.64
C LYS A 655 11.70 15.99 36.17
N ARG A 656 12.35 16.92 36.87
CA ARG A 656 11.73 18.14 37.41
C ARG A 656 11.39 19.12 36.31
N GLN A 657 12.33 19.37 35.39
CA GLN A 657 12.11 20.20 34.21
C GLN A 657 10.97 19.66 33.33
N PHE A 658 10.86 18.34 33.17
CA PHE A 658 9.76 17.71 32.44
C PHE A 658 8.39 17.96 33.11
N TRP A 659 8.31 17.81 34.44
CA TRP A 659 7.07 18.09 35.17
C TRP A 659 6.69 19.57 35.16
N ASP A 660 7.67 20.49 35.31
CA ASP A 660 7.42 21.94 35.25
C ASP A 660 6.94 22.37 33.85
N ASN A 661 7.55 21.87 32.77
CA ASN A 661 7.11 22.11 31.38
C ASN A 661 5.69 21.60 31.09
N LEU A 662 5.31 20.47 31.69
CA LEU A 662 3.94 19.94 31.57
C LEU A 662 2.95 20.85 32.29
N LYS A 663 3.29 21.30 33.50
CA LYS A 663 2.47 22.23 34.27
C LYS A 663 2.32 23.59 33.65
N GLU A 664 3.32 24.07 32.92
CA GLU A 664 3.21 25.32 32.17
C GLU A 664 2.19 25.22 31.02
N LYS A 665 2.15 24.08 30.32
CA LYS A 665 1.23 23.86 29.19
C LYS A 665 -0.22 23.59 29.63
N HIS A 666 -0.42 22.85 30.71
CA HIS A 666 -1.76 22.61 31.28
C HIS A 666 -1.74 22.72 32.82
N PRO A 667 -1.79 23.94 33.39
CA PRO A 667 -1.70 24.14 34.84
C PRO A 667 -2.88 23.56 35.62
N ASP A 668 -4.03 23.41 34.96
CA ASP A 668 -5.28 22.87 35.49
C ASP A 668 -5.37 21.33 35.48
N ALA A 669 -4.37 20.64 34.92
CA ALA A 669 -4.36 19.18 34.83
C ALA A 669 -3.52 18.51 35.93
N LEU A 670 -4.02 17.41 36.50
CA LEU A 670 -3.29 16.53 37.42
C LEU A 670 -2.43 15.53 36.63
N TYR A 671 -1.12 15.49 36.90
CA TYR A 671 -0.20 14.65 36.14
C TYR A 671 0.17 13.35 36.85
N LEU A 672 -0.22 12.23 36.25
CA LEU A 672 0.21 10.88 36.63
C LEU A 672 1.41 10.46 35.78
N ILE A 673 2.59 10.49 36.37
CA ILE A 673 3.84 10.10 35.69
C ILE A 673 4.13 8.63 35.99
N ARG A 674 4.23 7.81 34.95
CA ARG A 674 4.59 6.39 35.07
C ARG A 674 6.09 6.24 35.32
N ALA A 675 6.43 5.65 36.46
CA ALA A 675 7.79 5.29 36.83
C ALA A 675 7.86 3.78 37.10
N GLY A 676 8.06 2.99 36.04
CA GLY A 676 8.06 1.52 36.12
C GLY A 676 6.67 0.95 36.43
N GLU A 677 6.54 0.29 37.58
CA GLU A 677 5.31 -0.39 38.04
C GLU A 677 4.38 0.50 38.90
N VAL A 678 4.71 1.79 39.05
CA VAL A 678 3.91 2.76 39.81
C VAL A 678 3.61 4.03 39.01
N TYR A 679 2.51 4.70 39.35
CA TYR A 679 2.24 6.08 38.96
C TYR A 679 2.56 7.01 40.11
N ARG A 680 3.24 8.12 39.80
CA ARG A 680 3.64 9.15 40.76
C ARG A 680 3.05 10.52 40.40
N LEU A 681 2.67 11.25 41.44
CA LEU A 681 2.25 12.65 41.44
C LEU A 681 3.29 13.43 42.25
N TYR A 682 3.57 14.68 41.86
CA TYR A 682 4.60 15.50 42.50
C TYR A 682 4.06 16.86 42.96
N ASN A 683 4.63 17.41 44.04
CA ASN A 683 4.32 18.71 44.64
C ASN A 683 2.80 18.95 44.84
N GLU A 684 2.25 19.99 44.23
CA GLU A 684 0.83 20.37 44.33
C GLU A 684 -0.11 19.26 43.83
N ASP A 685 0.33 18.48 42.84
CA ASP A 685 -0.43 17.34 42.32
C ASP A 685 -0.44 16.18 43.30
N ALA A 686 0.66 15.99 44.03
CA ALA A 686 0.73 15.00 45.09
C ALA A 686 -0.28 15.33 46.20
N ALA A 687 -0.34 16.59 46.64
CA ALA A 687 -1.28 17.02 47.68
C ALA A 687 -2.75 16.90 47.23
N LYS A 688 -3.08 17.32 46.01
CA LYS A 688 -4.44 17.23 45.45
C LYS A 688 -4.86 15.78 45.17
N GLY A 689 -4.01 15.02 44.47
CA GLY A 689 -4.26 13.63 44.13
C GLY A 689 -4.36 12.74 45.36
N ALA A 690 -3.50 12.95 46.37
CA ALA A 690 -3.56 12.21 47.63
C ALA A 690 -4.86 12.43 48.40
N LYS A 691 -5.34 13.68 48.45
CA LYS A 691 -6.60 14.03 49.12
C LYS A 691 -7.81 13.37 48.46
N ILE A 692 -7.83 13.29 47.13
CA ILE A 692 -8.94 12.70 46.36
C ILE A 692 -8.88 11.17 46.39
N LEU A 693 -7.68 10.59 46.31
CA LEU A 693 -7.49 9.14 46.24
C LEU A 693 -7.38 8.47 47.61
N GLY A 694 -7.17 9.23 48.68
CA GLY A 694 -6.96 8.71 50.04
C GLY A 694 -5.61 8.00 50.21
N ILE A 695 -4.59 8.41 49.46
CA ILE A 695 -3.22 7.87 49.54
C ILE A 695 -2.32 8.81 50.34
N THR A 696 -1.25 8.29 50.93
CA THR A 696 -0.35 9.09 51.78
C THR A 696 0.62 9.91 50.93
N VAL A 697 0.72 11.21 51.18
CA VAL A 697 1.80 12.06 50.64
C VAL A 697 3.08 11.79 51.43
N LYS A 698 4.19 11.58 50.73
CA LYS A 698 5.52 11.44 51.32
C LYS A 698 6.31 12.72 51.09
N GLU A 699 6.94 13.23 52.15
CA GLU A 699 7.89 14.33 52.12
C GLU A 699 9.31 13.74 52.09
N TYR A 700 9.95 13.78 50.93
CA TYR A 700 11.35 13.40 50.77
C TYR A 700 11.95 14.23 49.64
N PRO A 701 13.01 15.03 49.87
CA PRO A 701 13.63 15.83 48.84
C PRO A 701 14.43 14.93 47.90
N GLU A 702 13.79 14.51 46.81
CA GLU A 702 14.41 13.70 45.75
C GLU A 702 14.39 14.54 44.46
N HIS A 703 15.57 14.79 43.90
CA HIS A 703 15.75 15.30 42.53
C HIS A 703 14.91 16.54 42.16
N GLY A 704 14.77 17.51 43.09
CA GLY A 704 14.08 18.78 42.84
C GLY A 704 12.57 18.76 43.11
N PHE A 705 12.01 17.70 43.69
CA PHE A 705 10.61 17.66 44.14
C PHE A 705 10.52 17.68 45.68
N SER A 706 9.55 18.42 46.23
CA SER A 706 9.38 18.55 47.69
C SER A 706 8.47 17.47 48.27
N THR A 707 7.43 17.08 47.54
CA THR A 707 6.47 16.04 47.97
C THR A 707 6.06 15.15 46.81
N PHE A 708 5.76 13.87 47.08
CA PHE A 708 5.15 13.00 46.09
C PHE A 708 4.12 12.05 46.67
N ALA A 709 3.22 11.55 45.82
CA ALA A 709 2.25 10.52 46.15
C ALA A 709 2.27 9.47 45.03
N GLU A 710 2.20 8.19 45.39
CA GLU A 710 2.34 7.10 44.42
C GLU A 710 1.33 5.97 44.65
N PHE A 711 0.96 5.28 43.57
CA PHE A 711 0.16 4.07 43.64
C PHE A 711 0.54 3.06 42.54
N PRO A 712 0.29 1.75 42.74
CA PRO A 712 0.62 0.71 41.76
C PRO A 712 -0.13 0.86 40.43
N ARG A 713 0.52 0.53 39.31
CA ARG A 713 -0.08 0.61 37.96
C ARG A 713 -1.42 -0.13 37.84
N THR A 714 -1.55 -1.25 38.54
CA THR A 714 -2.78 -2.08 38.55
C THR A 714 -3.99 -1.35 39.14
N GLN A 715 -3.79 -0.26 39.90
CA GLN A 715 -4.87 0.53 40.50
C GLN A 715 -5.32 1.72 39.63
N LEU A 716 -4.69 1.95 38.46
CA LEU A 716 -5.03 3.07 37.58
C LEU A 716 -6.51 3.07 37.18
N ASP A 717 -7.04 1.92 36.74
CA ASP A 717 -8.44 1.81 36.30
C ASP A 717 -9.45 2.05 37.44
N SER A 718 -9.01 1.92 38.70
CA SER A 718 -9.80 2.20 39.88
C SER A 718 -9.69 3.65 40.36
N TYR A 719 -8.56 4.32 40.13
CA TYR A 719 -8.27 5.66 40.63
C TYR A 719 -8.51 6.76 39.60
N LEU A 720 -8.28 6.49 38.32
CA LEU A 720 -8.52 7.45 37.25
C LEU A 720 -9.99 7.91 37.21
N PRO A 721 -11.01 7.03 37.34
CA PRO A 721 -12.40 7.50 37.38
C PRO A 721 -12.73 8.33 38.61
N LYS A 722 -12.04 8.13 39.74
CA LYS A 722 -12.26 8.93 40.97
C LYS A 722 -11.75 10.35 40.81
N LEU A 723 -10.58 10.52 40.18
CA LEU A 723 -10.01 11.83 39.86
C LEU A 723 -10.91 12.59 38.87
N VAL A 724 -11.35 11.92 37.80
CA VAL A 724 -12.22 12.56 36.79
C VAL A 724 -13.58 12.93 37.38
N ARG A 725 -14.19 12.09 38.24
CA ARG A 725 -15.45 12.42 38.93
C ARG A 725 -15.30 13.56 39.94
N ALA A 726 -14.11 13.77 40.48
CA ALA A 726 -13.80 14.93 41.32
C ALA A 726 -13.65 16.23 40.52
N GLY A 727 -13.80 16.19 39.19
CA GLY A 727 -13.72 17.34 38.29
C GLY A 727 -12.31 17.62 37.79
N GLU A 728 -11.34 16.77 38.10
CA GLU A 728 -9.94 16.97 37.72
C GLU A 728 -9.67 16.46 36.31
N ARG A 729 -8.94 17.25 35.50
CA ARG A 729 -8.43 16.82 34.20
C ARG A 729 -7.13 16.07 34.44
N VAL A 730 -7.09 14.77 34.12
CA VAL A 730 -5.93 13.94 34.42
C VAL A 730 -5.14 13.65 33.15
N ALA A 731 -3.84 13.94 33.18
CA ALA A 731 -2.90 13.58 32.12
C ALA A 731 -2.01 12.43 32.60
N ILE A 732 -1.90 11.37 31.78
CA ILE A 732 -1.03 10.22 32.06
C ILE A 732 0.14 10.30 31.11
N SER A 733 1.36 10.29 31.65
CA SER A 733 2.60 10.40 30.87
C SER A 733 3.57 9.30 31.27
N GLU A 734 4.25 8.71 30.29
CA GLU A 734 5.37 7.80 30.52
C GLU A 734 6.67 8.55 30.27
N ILE A 735 7.65 8.38 31.15
CA ILE A 735 9.00 8.87 30.88
C ILE A 735 9.72 7.78 30.08
N GLU A 736 10.08 8.07 28.83
CA GLU A 736 11.03 7.24 28.08
C GLU A 736 12.40 7.33 28.76
N LEU A 737 12.81 6.23 29.42
CA LEU A 737 14.08 6.12 30.12
C LEU A 737 15.25 6.11 29.13
N GLN A 738 15.91 7.26 28.92
CA GLN A 738 17.33 7.29 28.56
C GLN A 738 18.26 7.05 29.77
N ASP A 739 17.74 6.82 30.97
CA ASP A 739 18.55 6.73 32.20
C ASP A 739 18.44 5.38 32.94
N LYS A 740 18.66 4.26 32.22
CA LYS A 740 18.93 2.96 32.87
C LYS A 740 20.38 2.80 33.38
N ARG A 741 21.25 3.82 33.27
CA ARG A 741 22.67 3.70 33.68
C ARG A 741 23.06 4.39 34.99
N GLN A 742 22.21 5.26 35.56
CA GLN A 742 22.53 5.92 36.83
C GLN A 742 21.88 5.22 38.05
N ASP A 743 20.64 4.74 37.95
CA ASP A 743 19.96 4.08 39.09
C ASP A 743 20.55 2.68 39.43
N GLU A 744 21.10 1.95 38.45
CA GLU A 744 21.80 0.67 38.69
C GLU A 744 23.21 0.86 39.28
N GLN A 745 23.83 2.04 39.10
CA GLN A 745 25.15 2.35 39.66
C GLN A 745 25.09 2.79 41.14
N GLU A 746 23.97 3.35 41.62
CA GLU A 746 23.83 3.71 43.03
C GLU A 746 23.37 2.54 43.91
N THR A 747 22.53 1.64 43.39
CA THR A 747 22.19 0.39 44.09
C THR A 747 23.40 -0.53 44.28
N HIS A 748 24.42 -0.45 43.41
CA HIS A 748 25.68 -1.20 43.54
C HIS A 748 26.80 -0.45 44.27
N ARG A 749 26.59 0.81 44.70
CA ARG A 749 27.56 1.59 45.51
C ARG A 749 27.22 1.66 47.00
N GLY A 750 26.09 1.11 47.44
CA GLY A 750 25.61 1.16 48.82
C GLY A 750 25.93 -0.04 49.74
N ILE A 751 26.68 -1.05 49.28
CA ILE A 751 27.07 -2.21 50.12
C ILE A 751 28.59 -2.43 50.06
N HIS A 752 29.32 -1.62 50.80
CA HIS A 752 30.66 -1.93 51.30
C HIS A 752 30.99 -1.05 52.52
N ARG A 753 30.42 -1.39 53.67
CA ARG A 753 31.08 -1.60 54.98
C ARG A 753 30.06 -1.77 56.08
#